data_AF-A0A1M3MCN7-F1
#
_entry.id   AF-A0A1M3MCN7-F1
#
_cell.length_a   1.000
_cell.length_b   1.000
_cell.length_c   1.000
_cell.angle_alpha   90.00
_cell.angle_beta   90.00
_cell.angle_gamma   90.00
#
_symmetry.space_group_name_H-M   'P 1'
#
loop_
_entity.id
_entity.type
_entity.pdbx_description
1 polymer ?
#
loop_
_entity_poly.entity_id
_entity_poly.type
_entity_poly.pdbx_seq_one_letter_code
_entity_poly.pdbx_strand_id
1 'polypeptide(L)'
;MFNKEELLRRTNNGLDVFKHYIPGQWRIGRNFLNPLYDDSKASCNVFFDRRNGCYRIKDFGNDDFSGDCFFFVGKLKGLDCRNSKDFVEILQIINRDLSLNLDDGDTSFVVSVSPVMKPVAKEEQPIEPKKSKPYSTIQQNFTSKELAFWQQYGITSEILKAYKVVSLKEFKSENSEGKPFFFTSSEQEPIFGYLGKRHVKIYRPVSEIRFLYGGNFGENYCFGLEQLPAKGDTLFITGGEKDVLSLASRGFHAICFNSETATIPTSIIRKLSHRFKHIVLLYDTDKTGLDASAKHQQQLAEFGVKRLVLPLAGTKTEKDISDYFKAENTRENFIGLFIEFLDTLYSETMAILKPCEIDFNNPPIKAEMIISINDVPLGTEGNLFGITGGEGTGKSNYVGSLIAGAIRNADFSIDTLGTTINVDGKNKAVLLYDTEQSETQLYKNISNILRRSRQDKMPDYFKAYCLTSMSRKERLQAIVQSMDKFYYQYGGIQMVVIDGIADLVRCANDEAESVGIIDELYRLAGIYKTCIVCVLHFIPNGMKLRGHLGSELQRKAAAILSIEKDEDPNISVIKALKVRDGSPLDVPLIQFAWNKELAMHTYIGEKTKEEKEKRKESELVSVARGIFGKQRHCTYVDLCEQIQAILDVKERTAKSYIKFMRDKEIILKDPSNVSYFILGHI
;
A
#
# COMPACT_ATOMS: atom_id res chain seq x y z
N MET A 1 40.34 9.07 4.94
CA MET A 1 39.08 8.79 5.68
C MET A 1 39.07 9.60 6.98
N PHE A 2 38.16 10.56 7.14
CA PHE A 2 37.98 11.28 8.39
C PHE A 2 37.37 10.36 9.46
N ASN A 3 38.21 9.73 10.28
CA ASN A 3 37.75 8.84 11.33
C ASN A 3 37.65 9.59 12.68
N LYS A 4 36.48 9.52 13.32
CA LYS A 4 36.21 10.00 14.67
C LYS A 4 37.29 9.55 15.67
N GLU A 5 37.73 8.31 15.57
CA GLU A 5 38.71 7.72 16.49
C GLU A 5 40.10 8.34 16.33
N GLU A 6 40.52 8.62 15.09
CA GLU A 6 41.80 9.28 14.82
C GLU A 6 41.82 10.72 15.34
N LEU A 7 40.71 11.44 15.18
CA LEU A 7 40.57 12.80 15.72
C LEU A 7 40.66 12.78 17.25
N LEU A 8 39.93 11.89 17.91
CA LEU A 8 39.99 11.77 19.36
C LEU A 8 41.41 11.43 19.83
N ARG A 9 42.12 10.55 19.12
CA ARG A 9 43.52 10.22 19.41
C ARG A 9 44.44 11.44 19.33
N ARG A 10 44.27 12.29 18.30
CA ARG A 10 45.09 13.51 18.10
C ARG A 10 44.74 14.69 19.01
N THR A 11 43.59 14.65 19.68
CA THR A 11 43.06 15.75 20.52
C THR A 11 42.99 15.39 22.01
N ASN A 12 43.85 14.48 22.45
CA ASN A 12 43.87 13.95 23.82
C ASN A 12 42.47 13.51 24.28
N ASN A 13 41.87 12.64 23.47
CA ASN A 13 40.52 12.11 23.65
C ASN A 13 39.42 13.19 23.71
N GLY A 14 39.59 14.28 22.94
CA GLY A 14 38.64 15.39 22.85
C GLY A 14 38.86 16.53 23.85
N LEU A 15 39.84 16.43 24.76
CA LEU A 15 40.14 17.50 25.72
C LEU A 15 40.60 18.78 25.04
N ASP A 16 41.46 18.65 24.03
CA ASP A 16 42.06 19.81 23.37
C ASP A 16 41.03 20.59 22.55
N VAL A 17 39.98 19.90 22.08
CA VAL A 17 38.80 20.54 21.46
C VAL A 17 38.07 21.42 22.47
N PHE A 18 37.76 20.92 23.66
CA PHE A 18 37.12 21.76 24.69
C PHE A 18 38.00 22.93 25.10
N LYS A 19 39.32 22.74 25.23
CA LYS A 19 40.25 23.83 25.57
C LYS A 19 40.31 24.91 24.51
N HIS A 20 40.16 24.54 23.24
CA HIS A 20 40.14 25.47 22.13
C HIS A 20 38.87 26.32 22.11
N TYR A 21 37.69 25.70 22.33
CA TYR A 21 36.40 26.37 22.12
C TYR A 21 35.75 26.96 23.39
N ILE A 22 36.15 26.52 24.59
CA ILE A 22 35.60 27.06 25.84
C ILE A 22 36.51 28.21 26.31
N PRO A 23 36.02 29.46 26.31
CA PRO A 23 36.82 30.61 26.73
C PRO A 23 37.06 30.63 28.25
N GLY A 24 38.18 31.25 28.66
CA GLY A 24 38.52 31.45 30.08
C GLY A 24 39.35 30.33 30.70
N GLN A 25 39.79 30.55 31.96
CA GLN A 25 40.56 29.56 32.71
C GLN A 25 39.64 28.61 33.47
N TRP A 26 39.35 27.45 32.87
CA TRP A 26 38.60 26.38 33.51
C TRP A 26 39.50 25.17 33.85
N ARG A 27 39.04 24.33 34.78
CA ARG A 27 39.74 23.10 35.19
C ARG A 27 38.79 21.91 35.08
N ILE A 28 39.31 20.78 34.65
CA ILE A 28 38.56 19.52 34.56
C ILE A 28 37.91 19.22 35.92
N GLY A 29 36.61 18.90 35.89
CA GLY A 29 35.80 18.58 37.08
C GLY A 29 35.38 19.78 37.94
N ARG A 30 35.76 21.03 37.60
CA ARG A 30 35.21 22.24 38.24
C ARG A 30 34.17 22.90 37.36
N ASN A 31 33.10 23.40 37.97
CA ASN A 31 32.04 24.08 37.25
C ASN A 31 32.47 25.46 36.75
N PHE A 32 32.03 25.81 35.55
CA PHE A 32 32.15 27.11 34.88
C PHE A 32 30.82 27.44 34.18
N LEU A 33 30.68 28.65 33.64
CA LEU A 33 29.48 29.09 32.91
C LEU A 33 29.42 28.42 31.54
N ASN A 34 28.27 27.88 31.15
CA ASN A 34 28.14 27.22 29.86
C ASN A 34 28.22 28.25 28.71
N PRO A 35 29.18 28.12 27.76
CA PRO A 35 29.30 29.08 26.66
C PRO A 35 28.24 28.92 25.55
N LEU A 36 27.35 27.92 25.65
CA LEU A 36 26.32 27.64 24.62
C LEU A 36 25.01 28.42 24.81
N TYR A 37 24.82 29.11 25.94
CA TYR A 37 23.67 29.99 26.21
C TYR A 37 24.05 31.08 27.23
N ASP A 38 23.16 32.04 27.47
CA ASP A 38 23.35 33.07 28.50
C ASP A 38 23.17 32.45 29.89
N ASP A 39 24.26 31.87 30.41
CA ASP A 39 24.30 31.20 31.69
C ASP A 39 24.71 32.17 32.81
N SER A 40 23.91 32.19 33.87
CA SER A 40 24.12 33.03 35.06
C SER A 40 24.65 32.26 36.27
N LYS A 41 24.77 30.93 36.18
CA LYS A 41 25.21 30.06 37.29
C LYS A 41 26.20 29.03 36.80
N ALA A 42 27.37 28.94 37.43
CA ALA A 42 28.38 27.94 37.07
C ALA A 42 27.89 26.50 37.35
N SER A 43 27.23 25.88 36.36
CA SER A 43 26.66 24.53 36.42
C SER A 43 27.27 23.57 35.41
N CYS A 44 28.22 24.02 34.58
CA CYS A 44 28.80 23.20 33.52
C CYS A 44 30.24 22.76 33.84
N ASN A 45 30.61 21.49 33.67
CA ASN A 45 32.01 21.06 33.77
C ASN A 45 32.40 20.06 32.67
N VAL A 46 33.72 19.97 32.42
CA VAL A 46 34.31 18.95 31.53
C VAL A 46 34.94 17.87 32.39
N PHE A 47 34.67 16.60 32.08
CA PHE A 47 35.18 15.43 32.80
C PHE A 47 35.55 14.31 31.82
N PHE A 48 36.41 13.38 32.26
CA PHE A 48 36.79 12.22 31.45
C PHE A 48 35.79 11.07 31.64
N ASP A 49 35.08 10.69 30.58
CA ASP A 49 34.16 9.56 30.57
C ASP A 49 34.93 8.26 30.32
N ARG A 50 35.26 7.57 31.41
CA ARG A 50 35.99 6.29 31.37
C ARG A 50 35.27 5.20 30.57
N ARG A 51 33.94 5.28 30.38
CA ARG A 51 33.18 4.27 29.64
C ARG A 51 33.35 4.40 28.12
N ASN A 52 33.48 5.64 27.64
CA ASN A 52 33.61 5.94 26.20
C ASN A 52 35.03 6.37 25.80
N GLY A 53 35.95 6.47 26.77
CA GLY A 53 37.35 6.80 26.53
C GLY A 53 37.58 8.24 26.06
N CYS A 54 36.62 9.16 26.26
CA CYS A 54 36.71 10.54 25.81
C CYS A 54 36.26 11.55 26.86
N TYR A 55 36.71 12.79 26.70
CA TYR A 55 36.22 13.90 27.50
C TYR A 55 34.81 14.30 27.08
N ARG A 56 34.00 14.68 28.06
CA ARG A 56 32.62 15.12 27.88
C ARG A 56 32.35 16.37 28.71
N ILE A 57 31.42 17.17 28.24
CA ILE A 57 30.86 18.31 28.95
C ILE A 57 29.52 17.88 29.58
N LYS A 58 29.32 18.19 30.87
CA LYS A 58 28.06 18.00 31.59
C LYS A 58 27.59 19.34 32.11
N ASP A 59 26.35 19.69 31.81
CA ASP A 59 25.68 20.83 32.41
C ASP A 59 24.58 20.35 33.36
N PHE A 60 24.71 20.71 34.63
CA PHE A 60 23.74 20.39 35.68
C PHE A 60 22.54 21.35 35.70
N GLY A 61 22.65 22.50 35.04
CA GLY A 61 21.57 23.50 34.91
C GLY A 61 20.64 23.20 33.75
N ASN A 62 21.19 22.68 32.64
CA ASN A 62 20.40 22.25 31.49
C ASN A 62 21.07 21.06 30.77
N ASP A 63 20.51 19.86 30.92
CA ASP A 63 21.12 18.64 30.39
C ASP A 63 21.14 18.58 28.85
N ASP A 64 20.34 19.41 28.17
CA ASP A 64 20.32 19.51 26.70
C ASP A 64 21.63 20.07 26.13
N PHE A 65 22.53 20.59 26.97
CA PHE A 65 23.86 21.06 26.58
C PHE A 65 25.00 20.13 27.04
N SER A 66 24.67 18.90 27.46
CA SER A 66 25.65 17.87 27.84
C SER A 66 26.02 16.96 26.65
N GLY A 67 27.30 16.71 26.41
CA GLY A 67 27.74 15.89 25.27
C GLY A 67 29.24 15.63 25.18
N ASP A 68 29.68 15.03 24.08
CA ASP A 68 31.10 14.92 23.73
C ASP A 68 31.59 16.18 22.99
N CYS A 69 32.86 16.22 22.62
CA CYS A 69 33.44 17.39 21.94
C CYS A 69 32.78 17.68 20.57
N PHE A 70 32.29 16.65 19.87
CA PHE A 70 31.61 16.81 18.58
C PHE A 70 30.24 17.45 18.77
N PHE A 71 29.48 16.97 19.76
CA PHE A 71 28.21 17.57 20.17
C PHE A 71 28.38 19.05 20.52
N PHE A 72 29.41 19.36 21.30
CA PHE A 72 29.68 20.73 21.74
C PHE A 72 30.01 21.66 20.56
N VAL A 73 30.89 21.24 19.65
CA VAL A 73 31.20 22.02 18.43
C VAL A 73 30.00 22.12 17.50
N GLY A 74 29.22 21.04 17.36
CA GLY A 74 27.98 21.04 16.60
C GLY A 74 27.01 22.10 17.11
N LYS A 75 26.74 22.13 18.42
CA LYS A 75 25.91 23.17 19.05
C LYS A 75 26.48 24.58 18.85
N LEU A 76 27.78 24.75 18.99
CA LEU A 76 28.45 26.05 18.81
C LEU A 76 28.36 26.57 17.36
N LYS A 77 28.31 25.66 16.38
CA LYS A 77 28.28 25.99 14.94
C LYS A 77 26.89 25.85 14.30
N GLY A 78 25.87 25.46 15.07
CA GLY A 78 24.50 25.26 14.57
C GLY A 78 24.30 23.99 13.74
N LEU A 79 25.12 22.95 13.96
CA LEU A 79 25.12 21.68 13.22
C LEU A 79 24.65 20.50 14.11
N ASP A 80 23.96 19.51 13.54
CA ASP A 80 23.44 18.34 14.28
C ASP A 80 24.29 17.08 14.07
N CYS A 81 24.93 16.57 15.12
CA CYS A 81 25.75 15.35 15.06
C CYS A 81 24.98 14.08 14.67
N ARG A 82 23.64 14.09 14.66
CA ARG A 82 22.81 12.96 14.20
C ARG A 82 22.64 12.93 12.68
N ASN A 83 22.90 14.06 12.01
CA ASN A 83 22.93 14.14 10.56
C ASN A 83 24.35 13.80 10.06
N SER A 84 24.45 12.87 9.11
CA SER A 84 25.73 12.39 8.60
C SER A 84 26.53 13.46 7.84
N LYS A 85 25.87 14.40 7.16
CA LYS A 85 26.54 15.51 6.46
C LYS A 85 27.09 16.52 7.46
N ASP A 86 26.26 16.96 8.40
CA ASP A 86 26.64 17.88 9.47
C ASP A 86 27.76 17.29 10.33
N PHE A 87 27.74 15.99 10.61
CA PHE A 87 28.80 15.33 11.37
C PHE A 87 30.14 15.35 10.63
N VAL A 88 30.16 15.11 9.32
CA VAL A 88 31.38 15.24 8.50
C VAL A 88 31.89 16.68 8.51
N GLU A 89 30.99 17.65 8.41
CA GLU A 89 31.34 19.08 8.50
C GLU A 89 31.94 19.44 9.86
N ILE A 90 31.37 18.93 10.96
CA ILE A 90 31.93 19.09 12.32
C ILE A 90 33.35 18.52 12.40
N LEU A 91 33.62 17.34 11.82
CA LEU A 91 34.96 16.75 11.80
C LEU A 91 35.96 17.64 11.03
N GLN A 92 35.54 18.20 9.89
CA GLN A 92 36.36 19.11 9.09
C GLN A 92 36.64 20.43 9.81
N ILE A 93 35.63 21.00 10.48
CA ILE A 93 35.78 22.21 11.30
C ILE A 93 36.81 21.98 12.39
N ILE A 94 36.71 20.86 13.14
CA ILE A 94 37.66 20.56 14.21
C ILE A 94 39.08 20.31 13.66
N ASN A 95 39.21 19.59 12.54
CA ASN A 95 40.51 19.35 11.91
C ASN A 95 41.20 20.63 11.44
N ARG A 96 40.44 21.54 10.83
CA ARG A 96 40.94 22.85 10.38
C ARG A 96 41.30 23.73 11.58
N ASP A 97 40.38 23.87 12.53
CA ASP A 97 40.52 24.84 13.62
C ASP A 97 41.62 24.41 14.63
N LEU A 98 41.91 23.11 14.77
CA LEU A 98 43.04 22.58 15.54
C LEU A 98 44.28 22.22 14.69
N SER A 99 44.27 22.47 13.37
CA SER A 99 45.38 22.19 12.45
C SER A 99 45.91 20.74 12.54
N LEU A 100 45.01 19.75 12.54
CA LEU A 100 45.35 18.34 12.79
C LEU A 100 45.92 17.61 11.55
N ASN A 101 45.82 18.20 10.36
CA ASN A 101 46.32 17.71 9.06
C ASN A 101 45.89 16.27 8.72
N LEU A 102 44.59 15.97 8.84
CA LEU A 102 44.03 14.64 8.61
C LEU A 102 43.62 14.35 7.15
N ASP A 103 44.02 15.19 6.19
CA ASP A 103 43.50 15.20 4.80
C ASP A 103 44.17 14.20 3.82
N ASP A 104 45.08 13.33 4.26
CA ASP A 104 45.70 12.31 3.39
C ASP A 104 44.83 11.04 3.31
N GLY A 105 44.08 10.88 2.23
CA GLY A 105 43.45 9.61 1.86
C GLY A 105 42.24 9.72 0.95
N ASP A 106 42.52 9.68 -0.37
CA ASP A 106 41.73 9.32 -1.55
C ASP A 106 40.20 9.22 -1.42
N THR A 107 39.49 10.14 -2.08
CA THR A 107 38.03 10.24 -2.14
C THR A 107 37.44 9.24 -3.14
N SER A 108 37.03 8.07 -2.67
CA SER A 108 36.00 7.26 -3.32
C SER A 108 34.86 6.99 -2.32
N PHE A 109 33.67 7.52 -2.63
CA PHE A 109 32.46 7.31 -1.83
C PHE A 109 31.98 5.87 -1.99
N VAL A 110 32.25 5.04 -0.98
CA VAL A 110 31.57 3.76 -0.79
C VAL A 110 30.89 3.79 0.57
N VAL A 111 29.57 3.93 0.57
CA VAL A 111 28.74 3.77 1.77
C VAL A 111 28.66 2.28 2.09
N SER A 112 29.61 1.78 2.86
CA SER A 112 29.52 0.47 3.51
C SER A 112 28.79 0.63 4.84
N VAL A 113 27.50 0.27 4.81
CA VAL A 113 26.69 0.09 6.02
C VAL A 113 27.19 -1.17 6.73
N SER A 114 28.05 -1.01 7.72
CA SER A 114 28.34 -2.07 8.67
C SER A 114 27.13 -2.27 9.59
N PRO A 115 26.68 -3.52 9.82
CA PRO A 115 25.51 -3.80 10.63
C PRO A 115 25.78 -3.37 12.07
N VAL A 116 24.90 -2.53 12.61
CA VAL A 116 24.85 -2.18 14.02
C VAL A 116 24.70 -3.48 14.80
N MET A 117 25.80 -3.92 15.43
CA MET A 117 25.76 -4.94 16.47
C MET A 117 24.78 -4.47 17.53
N LYS A 118 23.73 -5.29 17.72
CA LYS A 118 22.74 -5.15 18.79
C LYS A 118 23.47 -4.84 20.10
N PRO A 119 23.00 -3.86 20.90
CA PRO A 119 23.52 -3.70 22.25
C PRO A 119 23.24 -5.00 23.00
N VAL A 120 24.31 -5.72 23.35
CA VAL A 120 24.27 -6.74 24.39
C VAL A 120 23.71 -6.07 25.63
N ALA A 121 22.72 -6.71 26.24
CA ALA A 121 22.06 -6.25 27.45
C ALA A 121 23.10 -5.79 28.47
N LYS A 122 23.07 -4.51 28.84
CA LYS A 122 23.78 -4.04 30.02
C LYS A 122 23.08 -4.66 31.22
N GLU A 123 23.80 -5.53 31.93
CA GLU A 123 23.55 -5.70 33.36
C GLU A 123 23.61 -4.32 34.00
N GLU A 124 22.48 -3.89 34.55
CA GLU A 124 22.35 -2.69 35.34
C GLU A 124 23.30 -2.80 36.54
N GLN A 125 24.30 -1.91 36.59
CA GLN A 125 24.93 -1.61 37.88
C GLN A 125 23.82 -1.05 38.77
N PRO A 126 23.64 -1.57 40.00
CA PRO A 126 22.51 -1.23 40.84
C PRO A 126 22.55 0.27 41.14
N ILE A 127 21.59 0.99 40.57
CA ILE A 127 21.15 2.28 41.10
C ILE A 127 20.70 1.96 42.52
N GLU A 128 21.29 2.61 43.54
CA GLU A 128 20.82 2.47 44.91
C GLU A 128 19.29 2.63 44.92
N PRO A 129 18.53 1.65 45.43
CA PRO A 129 17.08 1.71 45.39
C PRO A 129 16.63 2.95 46.15
N LYS A 130 15.89 3.84 45.47
CA LYS A 130 15.09 4.87 46.16
C LYS A 130 14.32 4.14 47.26
N LYS A 131 14.66 4.39 48.53
CA LYS A 131 14.04 3.73 49.68
C LYS A 131 12.52 3.83 49.53
N SER A 132 11.86 2.69 49.32
CA SER A 132 10.40 2.67 49.19
C SER A 132 9.80 3.10 50.51
N LYS A 133 9.01 4.18 50.50
CA LYS A 133 8.39 4.67 51.73
C LYS A 133 7.42 3.62 52.25
N PRO A 134 7.47 3.27 53.54
CA PRO A 134 6.46 2.41 54.14
C PRO A 134 5.10 3.10 54.01
N TYR A 135 4.08 2.31 53.68
CA TYR A 135 2.71 2.81 53.60
C TYR A 135 1.74 1.76 54.13
N SER A 136 0.60 2.21 54.63
CA SER A 136 -0.53 1.35 54.91
C SER A 136 -1.82 2.00 54.42
N THR A 137 -2.75 1.15 53.96
CA THR A 137 -4.06 1.57 53.45
C THR A 137 -5.14 0.74 54.12
N ILE A 138 -6.20 1.39 54.57
CA ILE A 138 -7.43 0.73 55.00
C ILE A 138 -8.46 0.96 53.91
N GLN A 139 -8.89 -0.10 53.23
CA GLN A 139 -9.91 -0.01 52.18
C GLN A 139 -11.31 0.02 52.78
N GLN A 140 -12.25 0.60 52.04
CA GLN A 140 -13.68 0.56 52.34
C GLN A 140 -14.49 0.32 51.06
N ASN A 141 -15.77 -0.03 51.22
CA ASN A 141 -16.68 -0.09 50.08
C ASN A 141 -16.95 1.32 49.56
N PHE A 142 -17.12 1.44 48.24
CA PHE A 142 -17.56 2.70 47.64
C PHE A 142 -18.95 3.09 48.17
N THR A 143 -19.08 4.34 48.57
CA THR A 143 -20.36 4.96 48.91
C THR A 143 -21.12 5.37 47.66
N SER A 144 -22.44 5.56 47.76
CA SER A 144 -23.26 6.04 46.62
C SER A 144 -22.79 7.40 46.09
N LYS A 145 -22.29 8.29 46.94
CA LYS A 145 -21.74 9.60 46.54
C LYS A 145 -20.42 9.45 45.76
N GLU A 146 -19.54 8.55 46.20
CA GLU A 146 -18.30 8.26 45.47
C GLU A 146 -18.59 7.61 44.10
N LEU A 147 -19.55 6.69 44.02
CA LEU A 147 -19.98 6.12 42.74
C LEU A 147 -20.57 7.20 41.82
N ALA A 148 -21.40 8.10 42.34
CA ALA A 148 -21.91 9.23 41.57
C ALA A 148 -20.79 10.16 41.06
N PHE A 149 -19.73 10.37 41.85
CA PHE A 149 -18.54 11.12 41.44
C PHE A 149 -17.80 10.48 40.26
N TRP A 150 -17.74 9.15 40.16
CA TRP A 150 -17.14 8.47 39.00
C TRP A 150 -18.11 8.45 37.81
N GLN A 151 -19.41 8.27 38.08
CA GLN A 151 -20.45 8.18 37.08
C GLN A 151 -20.62 9.46 36.24
N GLN A 152 -20.34 10.65 36.78
CA GLN A 152 -20.34 11.90 35.98
C GLN A 152 -19.31 11.90 34.84
N TYR A 153 -18.28 11.06 34.91
CA TYR A 153 -17.31 10.86 33.82
C TYR A 153 -17.66 9.60 32.98
N GLY A 154 -18.79 8.95 33.27
CA GLY A 154 -19.21 7.67 32.71
C GLY A 154 -18.49 6.45 33.30
N ILE A 155 -17.71 6.61 34.38
CA ILE A 155 -16.92 5.53 34.97
C ILE A 155 -17.80 4.68 35.89
N THR A 156 -18.00 3.41 35.52
CA THR A 156 -18.87 2.47 36.23
C THR A 156 -18.11 1.68 37.30
N SER A 157 -18.85 1.03 38.22
CA SER A 157 -18.31 0.15 39.26
C SER A 157 -17.49 -1.01 38.68
N GLU A 158 -17.90 -1.54 37.54
CA GLU A 158 -17.25 -2.67 36.85
C GLU A 158 -15.88 -2.24 36.35
N ILE A 159 -15.78 -1.02 35.80
CA ILE A 159 -14.52 -0.44 35.32
C ILE A 159 -13.58 -0.14 36.49
N LEU A 160 -14.08 0.45 37.58
CA LEU A 160 -13.28 0.66 38.80
C LEU A 160 -12.70 -0.65 39.32
N LYS A 161 -13.51 -1.71 39.38
CA LYS A 161 -13.07 -3.05 39.78
C LYS A 161 -12.05 -3.64 38.82
N ALA A 162 -12.29 -3.58 37.51
CA ALA A 162 -11.41 -4.13 36.48
C ALA A 162 -10.01 -3.48 36.48
N TYR A 163 -9.94 -2.20 36.82
CA TYR A 163 -8.70 -1.43 36.91
C TYR A 163 -8.13 -1.32 38.33
N LYS A 164 -8.67 -2.10 39.28
CA LYS A 164 -8.20 -2.17 40.68
C LYS A 164 -8.18 -0.80 41.38
N VAL A 165 -9.21 0.01 41.12
CA VAL A 165 -9.46 1.28 41.81
C VAL A 165 -10.32 1.01 43.04
N VAL A 166 -9.89 1.52 44.20
CA VAL A 166 -10.56 1.28 45.49
C VAL A 166 -10.86 2.58 46.22
N SER A 167 -11.92 2.59 47.03
CA SER A 167 -12.12 3.63 48.06
C SER A 167 -11.30 3.28 49.30
N LEU A 168 -10.64 4.29 49.87
CA LEU A 168 -9.82 4.16 51.05
C LEU A 168 -10.47 4.89 52.22
N LYS A 169 -10.61 4.21 53.36
CA LYS A 169 -10.95 4.84 54.64
C LYS A 169 -9.76 5.63 55.19
N GLU A 170 -8.56 5.10 55.04
CA GLU A 170 -7.34 5.69 55.60
C GLU A 170 -6.12 5.37 54.73
N PHE A 171 -5.21 6.35 54.61
CA PHE A 171 -3.87 6.17 54.05
C PHE A 171 -2.83 6.71 55.05
N LYS A 172 -1.79 5.93 55.34
CA LYS A 172 -0.66 6.31 56.19
C LYS A 172 0.65 6.17 55.43
N SER A 173 1.56 7.13 55.59
CA SER A 173 2.94 7.02 55.09
C SER A 173 3.86 8.00 55.82
N GLU A 174 5.08 8.17 55.35
CA GLU A 174 6.10 9.05 55.92
C GLU A 174 6.50 10.15 54.94
N ASN A 175 6.72 11.36 55.46
CA ASN A 175 7.21 12.48 54.66
C ASN A 175 8.70 12.29 54.31
N SER A 176 9.33 13.25 53.62
CA SER A 176 10.76 13.17 53.25
C SER A 176 11.71 13.15 54.46
N GLU A 177 11.24 13.52 55.65
CA GLU A 177 11.99 13.58 56.90
C GLU A 177 11.75 12.33 57.78
N GLY A 178 10.99 11.34 57.29
CA GLY A 178 10.62 10.15 58.06
C GLY A 178 9.52 10.39 59.10
N LYS A 179 8.87 11.56 59.10
CA LYS A 179 7.75 11.85 60.00
C LYS A 179 6.48 11.17 59.48
N PRO A 180 5.78 10.37 60.30
CA PRO A 180 4.54 9.72 59.89
C PRO A 180 3.43 10.76 59.70
N PHE A 181 2.61 10.56 58.68
CA PHE A 181 1.37 11.28 58.43
C PHE A 181 0.26 10.30 58.05
N PHE A 182 -0.98 10.74 58.22
CA PHE A 182 -2.14 9.97 57.77
C PHE A 182 -3.23 10.89 57.22
N PHE A 183 -4.05 10.33 56.33
CA PHE A 183 -5.25 10.95 55.81
C PHE A 183 -6.42 9.99 56.00
N THR A 184 -7.55 10.53 56.44
CA THR A 184 -8.80 9.79 56.63
C THR A 184 -9.85 10.32 55.66
N SER A 185 -10.56 9.42 55.00
CA SER A 185 -11.61 9.77 54.05
C SER A 185 -12.86 10.27 54.76
N SER A 186 -13.53 11.24 54.15
CA SER A 186 -14.83 11.77 54.57
C SER A 186 -15.74 11.95 53.35
N GLU A 187 -17.02 12.22 53.56
CA GLU A 187 -17.92 12.49 52.43
C GLU A 187 -17.51 13.72 51.60
N GLN A 188 -16.86 14.70 52.24
CA GLN A 188 -16.40 15.94 51.59
C GLN A 188 -15.01 15.77 50.95
N GLU A 189 -14.16 14.91 51.53
CA GLU A 189 -12.82 14.60 51.03
C GLU A 189 -12.65 13.09 50.81
N PRO A 190 -13.18 12.53 49.72
CA PRO A 190 -13.01 11.12 49.42
C PRO A 190 -11.55 10.81 49.04
N ILE A 191 -11.10 9.61 49.39
CA ILE A 191 -9.76 9.11 49.07
C ILE A 191 -9.89 7.86 48.22
N PHE A 192 -9.29 7.90 47.03
CA PHE A 192 -9.22 6.75 46.12
C PHE A 192 -7.79 6.23 45.99
N GLY A 193 -7.64 4.94 45.74
CA GLY A 193 -6.37 4.29 45.49
C GLY A 193 -6.35 3.55 44.15
N TYR A 194 -5.38 3.87 43.30
CA TYR A 194 -5.01 3.04 42.15
C TYR A 194 -4.00 1.99 42.62
N LEU A 195 -4.43 0.73 42.74
CA LEU A 195 -3.60 -0.33 43.31
C LEU A 195 -2.68 -0.97 42.26
N GLY A 196 -1.39 -1.03 42.58
CA GLY A 196 -0.38 -1.83 41.89
C GLY A 196 0.06 -3.02 42.74
N LYS A 197 0.93 -3.88 42.17
CA LYS A 197 1.45 -5.07 42.89
C LYS A 197 2.26 -4.73 44.14
N ARG A 198 2.96 -3.59 44.15
CA ARG A 198 3.86 -3.14 45.24
C ARG A 198 3.74 -1.64 45.54
N HIS A 199 2.68 -1.01 45.07
CA HIS A 199 2.45 0.42 45.22
C HIS A 199 0.97 0.77 45.23
N VAL A 200 0.69 1.99 45.67
CA VAL A 200 -0.60 2.65 45.51
C VAL A 200 -0.39 4.11 45.12
N LYS A 201 -1.13 4.57 44.11
CA LYS A 201 -1.26 6.02 43.83
C LYS A 201 -2.58 6.47 44.43
N ILE A 202 -2.49 7.44 45.33
CA ILE A 202 -3.64 8.01 46.03
C ILE A 202 -4.17 9.19 45.22
N TYR A 203 -5.48 9.25 45.08
CA TYR A 203 -6.19 10.37 44.44
C TYR A 203 -7.23 10.95 45.40
N ARG A 204 -7.08 12.23 45.70
CA ARG A 204 -7.99 13.04 46.53
C ARG A 204 -8.55 14.17 45.66
N PRO A 205 -9.69 13.97 44.98
CA PRO A 205 -10.16 14.89 43.94
C PRO A 205 -10.44 16.32 44.43
N VAL A 206 -10.84 16.47 45.70
CA VAL A 206 -11.32 17.75 46.28
C VAL A 206 -10.27 18.41 47.19
N SER A 207 -9.23 17.68 47.61
CA SER A 207 -8.23 18.18 48.57
C SER A 207 -7.10 18.96 47.88
N GLU A 208 -6.44 19.86 48.61
CA GLU A 208 -5.26 20.60 48.11
C GLU A 208 -4.14 19.66 47.63
N ILE A 209 -3.81 18.65 48.45
CA ILE A 209 -2.88 17.58 48.07
C ILE A 209 -3.66 16.49 47.35
N ARG A 210 -3.76 16.64 46.02
CA ARG A 210 -4.56 15.75 45.18
C ARG A 210 -3.96 14.37 44.95
N PHE A 211 -2.63 14.26 44.91
CA PHE A 211 -1.94 13.01 44.58
C PHE A 211 -0.84 12.67 45.57
N LEU A 212 -0.80 11.42 46.02
CA LEU A 212 0.25 10.87 46.88
C LEU A 212 0.66 9.49 46.37
N TYR A 213 1.86 9.06 46.75
CA TYR A 213 2.46 7.81 46.28
C TYR A 213 2.91 6.99 47.47
N GLY A 214 2.49 5.73 47.54
CA GLY A 214 2.95 4.74 48.50
C GLY A 214 3.62 3.56 47.81
N GLY A 215 4.74 3.07 48.36
CA GLY A 215 5.44 1.88 47.86
C GLY A 215 6.35 2.13 46.66
N ASN A 216 6.53 1.09 45.84
CA ASN A 216 7.46 1.09 44.71
C ASN A 216 6.75 0.94 43.35
N PHE A 217 6.82 2.00 42.55
CA PHE A 217 6.21 2.08 41.21
C PHE A 217 7.01 1.38 40.10
N GLY A 218 8.26 0.99 40.39
CA GLY A 218 9.20 0.47 39.39
C GLY A 218 9.60 1.54 38.36
N GLU A 219 10.39 1.15 37.37
CA GLU A 219 10.90 2.07 36.33
C GLU A 219 9.89 2.32 35.20
N ASN A 220 8.85 1.50 35.08
CA ASN A 220 7.94 1.50 33.93
C ASN A 220 6.46 1.48 34.36
N TYR A 221 6.05 2.38 35.25
CA TYR A 221 4.64 2.51 35.60
C TYR A 221 3.80 2.81 34.36
N CYS A 222 2.81 1.96 34.07
CA CYS A 222 1.89 2.12 32.97
C CYS A 222 0.50 1.63 33.40
N PHE A 223 -0.40 2.54 33.70
CA PHE A 223 -1.78 2.20 34.06
C PHE A 223 -2.55 1.72 32.83
N GLY A 224 -3.44 0.73 33.00
CA GLY A 224 -4.25 0.16 31.92
C GLY A 224 -3.56 -0.90 31.05
N LEU A 225 -2.25 -1.11 31.21
CA LEU A 225 -1.49 -2.02 30.35
C LEU A 225 -1.95 -3.50 30.47
N GLU A 226 -2.35 -3.92 31.68
CA GLU A 226 -2.89 -5.27 31.93
C GLU A 226 -4.28 -5.48 31.30
N GLN A 227 -5.02 -4.40 31.02
CA GLN A 227 -6.39 -4.42 30.49
C GLN A 227 -6.45 -4.41 28.95
N LEU A 228 -5.31 -4.21 28.27
CA LEU A 228 -5.28 -4.17 26.81
C LEU A 228 -5.50 -5.57 26.20
N PRO A 229 -6.31 -5.68 25.12
CA PRO A 229 -6.47 -6.94 24.38
C PRO A 229 -5.18 -7.34 23.67
N ALA A 230 -5.06 -8.59 23.23
CA ALA A 230 -3.89 -9.06 22.50
C ALA A 230 -3.56 -8.20 21.26
N LYS A 231 -4.59 -7.77 20.51
CA LYS A 231 -4.54 -6.84 19.38
C LYS A 231 -5.76 -5.91 19.42
N GLY A 232 -5.65 -4.74 18.80
CA GLY A 232 -6.77 -3.81 18.62
C GLY A 232 -6.48 -2.76 17.56
N ASP A 233 -7.49 -1.96 17.20
CA ASP A 233 -7.32 -0.96 16.14
C ASP A 233 -6.63 0.30 16.66
N THR A 234 -7.10 0.85 17.78
CA THR A 234 -6.63 2.12 18.34
C THR A 234 -6.32 1.99 19.82
N LEU A 235 -5.19 2.58 20.24
CA LEU A 235 -4.78 2.76 21.62
C LEU A 235 -4.53 4.24 21.88
N PHE A 236 -5.18 4.77 22.91
CA PHE A 236 -4.94 6.13 23.39
C PHE A 236 -3.93 6.15 24.54
N ILE A 237 -3.03 7.13 24.53
CA ILE A 237 -2.14 7.40 25.66
C ILE A 237 -2.56 8.73 26.26
N THR A 238 -3.05 8.70 27.50
CA THR A 238 -3.58 9.87 28.19
C THR A 238 -2.62 10.39 29.27
N GLY A 239 -2.94 11.53 29.87
CA GLY A 239 -2.20 12.12 30.97
C GLY A 239 -2.41 11.44 32.32
N GLY A 240 -3.65 11.04 32.63
CA GLY A 240 -4.00 10.47 33.93
C GLY A 240 -4.82 9.18 33.88
N GLU A 241 -4.92 8.53 35.04
CA GLU A 241 -5.66 7.27 35.21
C GLU A 241 -7.18 7.47 35.05
N LYS A 242 -7.72 8.62 35.49
CA LYS A 242 -9.14 8.99 35.31
C LYS A 242 -9.53 9.00 33.82
N ASP A 243 -8.65 9.47 32.95
CA ASP A 243 -8.87 9.54 31.51
C ASP A 243 -8.90 8.15 30.87
N VAL A 244 -7.98 7.28 31.30
CA VAL A 244 -7.96 5.86 30.91
C VAL A 244 -9.28 5.19 31.26
N LEU A 245 -9.79 5.40 32.48
CA LEU A 245 -11.07 4.83 32.92
C LEU A 245 -12.24 5.40 32.10
N SER A 246 -12.26 6.71 31.82
CA SER A 246 -13.32 7.37 31.07
C SER A 246 -13.43 6.86 29.63
N LEU A 247 -12.28 6.59 29.00
CA LEU A 247 -12.18 5.94 27.68
C LEU A 247 -12.59 4.46 27.74
N ALA A 248 -12.09 3.72 28.73
CA ALA A 248 -12.39 2.30 28.90
C ALA A 248 -13.90 2.04 29.10
N SER A 249 -14.58 2.91 29.83
CA SER A 249 -16.04 2.88 30.01
C SER A 249 -16.84 3.03 28.71
N ARG A 250 -16.22 3.56 27.65
CA ARG A 250 -16.81 3.73 26.31
C ARG A 250 -16.25 2.74 25.29
N GLY A 251 -15.53 1.72 25.77
CA GLY A 251 -14.97 0.66 24.95
C GLY A 251 -13.69 1.04 24.19
N PHE A 252 -13.04 2.14 24.56
CA PHE A 252 -11.75 2.51 23.98
C PHE A 252 -10.60 1.91 24.79
N HIS A 253 -9.52 1.55 24.10
CA HIS A 253 -8.30 1.09 24.76
C HIS A 253 -7.43 2.28 25.10
N ALA A 254 -7.00 2.36 26.36
CA ALA A 254 -6.20 3.48 26.85
C ALA A 254 -5.17 3.05 27.89
N ILE A 255 -4.06 3.79 27.95
CA ILE A 255 -3.02 3.68 28.98
C ILE A 255 -2.51 5.06 29.38
N CYS A 256 -1.84 5.18 30.54
CA CYS A 256 -1.10 6.38 30.89
C CYS A 256 0.20 6.03 31.64
N PHE A 257 1.19 6.95 31.60
CA PHE A 257 2.49 6.81 32.26
C PHE A 257 2.62 7.75 33.47
N ASN A 258 1.58 7.81 34.32
CA ASN A 258 1.48 8.67 35.52
C ASN A 258 1.23 10.18 35.26
N SER A 259 1.88 10.78 34.27
CA SER A 259 1.60 12.15 33.81
C SER A 259 1.98 12.34 32.34
N GLU A 260 1.53 13.44 31.74
CA GLU A 260 1.83 13.82 30.35
C GLU A 260 3.30 14.18 30.14
N THR A 261 3.95 14.67 31.19
CA THR A 261 5.37 15.02 31.21
C THR A 261 6.27 13.82 31.55
N ALA A 262 5.69 12.66 31.86
CA ALA A 262 6.46 11.48 32.20
C ALA A 262 7.12 10.90 30.95
N THR A 263 8.36 10.44 31.09
CA THR A 263 9.07 9.78 30.01
C THR A 263 8.33 8.52 29.58
N ILE A 264 8.00 8.42 28.31
CA ILE A 264 7.38 7.23 27.72
C ILE A 264 8.48 6.22 27.35
N PRO A 265 8.50 5.00 27.93
CA PRO A 265 9.48 3.98 27.57
C PRO A 265 9.27 3.48 26.13
N THR A 266 10.25 3.75 25.25
CA THR A 266 10.20 3.34 23.82
C THR A 266 10.07 1.83 23.64
N SER A 267 10.60 1.04 24.59
CA SER A 267 10.49 -0.42 24.60
C SER A 267 9.04 -0.91 24.72
N ILE A 268 8.18 -0.16 25.43
CA ILE A 268 6.75 -0.45 25.57
C ILE A 268 6.03 -0.04 24.29
N ILE A 269 6.29 1.16 23.79
CA ILE A 269 5.65 1.67 22.56
C ILE A 269 5.96 0.77 21.36
N ARG A 270 7.21 0.30 21.22
CA ARG A 270 7.58 -0.67 20.18
C ARG A 270 6.71 -1.94 20.25
N LYS A 271 6.54 -2.52 21.44
CA LYS A 271 5.68 -3.71 21.62
C LYS A 271 4.22 -3.43 21.30
N LEU A 272 3.72 -2.24 21.64
CA LEU A 272 2.34 -1.84 21.36
C LEU A 272 2.12 -1.53 19.88
N SER A 273 3.11 -0.99 19.17
CA SER A 273 3.01 -0.69 17.73
C SER A 273 2.80 -1.93 16.86
N HIS A 274 3.19 -3.11 17.36
CA HIS A 274 2.88 -4.39 16.72
C HIS A 274 1.48 -4.94 17.05
N ARG A 275 0.83 -4.40 18.08
CA ARG A 275 -0.48 -4.86 18.59
C ARG A 275 -1.62 -3.92 18.16
N PHE A 276 -1.32 -2.65 17.92
CA PHE A 276 -2.29 -1.61 17.59
C PHE A 276 -1.93 -0.88 16.29
N LYS A 277 -2.93 -0.68 15.43
CA LYS A 277 -2.77 0.05 14.16
C LYS A 277 -2.55 1.55 14.40
N HIS A 278 -3.22 2.10 15.40
CA HIS A 278 -3.10 3.51 15.79
C HIS A 278 -2.72 3.62 17.26
N ILE A 279 -1.62 4.32 17.53
CA ILE A 279 -1.27 4.77 18.88
C ILE A 279 -1.37 6.29 18.86
N VAL A 280 -2.25 6.84 19.69
CA VAL A 280 -2.60 8.26 19.66
C VAL A 280 -2.44 8.88 21.04
N LEU A 281 -1.61 9.92 21.13
CA LEU A 281 -1.51 10.77 22.31
C LEU A 281 -2.80 11.60 22.42
N LEU A 282 -3.45 11.52 23.57
CA LEU A 282 -4.68 12.24 23.91
C LEU A 282 -4.51 12.90 25.27
N TYR A 283 -3.71 13.97 25.27
CA TYR A 283 -3.36 14.75 26.45
C TYR A 283 -4.31 15.94 26.60
N ASP A 284 -4.21 16.56 27.77
CA ASP A 284 -4.87 17.79 28.16
C ASP A 284 -4.63 18.88 27.12
N THR A 285 -5.67 19.68 26.91
CA THR A 285 -5.65 20.83 26.00
C THR A 285 -5.13 22.10 26.67
N ASP A 286 -4.61 22.00 27.90
CA ASP A 286 -3.87 23.07 28.53
C ASP A 286 -2.45 23.19 27.96
N LYS A 287 -1.75 24.30 28.27
CA LYS A 287 -0.41 24.57 27.73
C LYS A 287 0.57 23.41 27.97
N THR A 288 0.51 22.77 29.14
CA THR A 288 1.44 21.70 29.50
C THR A 288 1.18 20.45 28.66
N GLY A 289 -0.09 20.08 28.50
CA GLY A 289 -0.47 18.91 27.71
C GLY A 289 -0.24 19.10 26.21
N LEU A 290 -0.45 20.31 25.68
CA LEU A 290 -0.14 20.65 24.29
C LEU A 290 1.37 20.56 24.00
N ASP A 291 2.20 21.14 24.86
CA ASP A 291 3.66 21.12 24.72
C ASP A 291 4.21 19.68 24.87
N ALA A 292 3.71 18.93 25.86
CA ALA A 292 4.13 17.55 26.12
C ALA A 292 3.72 16.60 24.99
N SER A 293 2.48 16.71 24.48
CA SER A 293 2.02 15.86 23.38
C SER A 293 2.76 16.13 22.08
N ALA A 294 3.09 17.39 21.77
CA ALA A 294 3.93 17.73 20.63
C ALA A 294 5.35 17.15 20.77
N LYS A 295 5.96 17.29 21.94
CA LYS A 295 7.29 16.73 22.24
C LYS A 295 7.31 15.20 22.11
N HIS A 296 6.34 14.52 22.71
CA HIS A 296 6.26 13.06 22.65
C HIS A 296 5.93 12.54 21.24
N GLN A 297 5.09 13.25 20.48
CA GLN A 297 4.85 12.90 19.07
C GLN A 297 6.15 12.93 18.26
N GLN A 298 6.97 13.98 18.43
CA GLN A 298 8.25 14.08 17.73
C GLN A 298 9.23 12.98 18.17
N GLN A 299 9.31 12.68 19.48
CA GLN A 299 10.20 11.66 20.02
C GLN A 299 9.81 10.23 19.60
N LEU A 300 8.52 9.98 19.39
CA LEU A 300 7.98 8.65 19.09
C LEU A 300 7.56 8.50 17.61
N ALA A 301 7.97 9.44 16.75
CA ALA A 301 7.63 9.44 15.33
C ALA A 301 8.04 8.14 14.62
N GLU A 302 9.18 7.53 15.00
CA GLU A 302 9.65 6.25 14.44
C GLU A 302 8.67 5.08 14.67
N PHE A 303 7.81 5.18 15.68
CA PHE A 303 6.80 4.18 16.02
C PHE A 303 5.42 4.49 15.43
N GLY A 304 5.31 5.56 14.62
CA GLY A 304 4.03 5.99 14.03
C GLY A 304 3.03 6.51 15.06
N VAL A 305 3.50 6.96 16.23
CA VAL A 305 2.64 7.57 17.26
C VAL A 305 2.13 8.91 16.74
N LYS A 306 0.82 9.10 16.88
CA LYS A 306 0.13 10.31 16.41
C LYS A 306 -0.42 11.10 17.60
N ARG A 307 -0.96 12.28 17.33
CA ARG A 307 -1.50 13.20 18.35
C ARG A 307 -2.89 13.65 17.94
N LEU A 308 -3.86 13.52 18.84
CA LEU A 308 -5.22 14.04 18.70
C LEU A 308 -5.42 15.12 19.77
N VAL A 309 -5.87 16.30 19.36
CA VAL A 309 -6.20 17.42 20.26
C VAL A 309 -7.71 17.51 20.37
N LEU A 310 -8.22 17.51 21.60
CA LEU A 310 -9.66 17.65 21.85
C LEU A 310 -10.12 19.09 21.58
N PRO A 311 -11.37 19.29 21.12
CA PRO A 311 -11.95 20.63 20.92
C PRO A 311 -12.43 21.21 22.26
N LEU A 312 -11.52 21.39 23.21
CA LEU A 312 -11.79 21.94 24.55
C LEU A 312 -11.03 23.26 24.75
N ALA A 313 -11.51 24.09 25.67
CA ALA A 313 -10.93 25.39 25.95
C ALA A 313 -9.58 25.35 26.71
N GLY A 314 -9.18 24.19 27.27
CA GLY A 314 -7.97 24.05 28.07
C GLY A 314 -8.06 24.68 29.47
N THR A 315 -9.29 24.87 29.98
CA THR A 315 -9.53 25.45 31.32
C THR A 315 -9.49 24.36 32.39
N LYS A 316 -9.49 24.74 33.68
CA LYS A 316 -9.49 23.77 34.79
C LYS A 316 -10.69 22.82 34.80
N THR A 317 -11.78 23.18 34.13
CA THR A 317 -13.03 22.41 34.05
C THR A 317 -13.25 21.76 32.69
N GLU A 318 -12.43 22.11 31.69
CA GLU A 318 -12.56 21.65 30.31
C GLU A 318 -11.17 21.50 29.70
N LYS A 319 -10.48 20.41 30.01
CA LYS A 319 -9.15 20.17 29.42
C LYS A 319 -8.86 18.75 28.99
N ASP A 320 -9.45 17.76 29.65
CA ASP A 320 -9.14 16.34 29.45
C ASP A 320 -10.32 15.55 28.84
N ILE A 321 -10.07 14.29 28.45
CA ILE A 321 -11.11 13.45 27.85
C ILE A 321 -12.25 13.12 28.81
N SER A 322 -11.99 13.12 30.12
CA SER A 322 -13.05 12.91 31.10
C SER A 322 -13.97 14.14 31.18
N ASP A 323 -13.42 15.36 31.07
CA ASP A 323 -14.18 16.60 30.98
C ASP A 323 -15.00 16.66 29.67
N TYR A 324 -14.40 16.25 28.54
CA TYR A 324 -15.10 16.13 27.25
C TYR A 324 -16.36 15.29 27.37
N PHE A 325 -16.25 14.14 28.03
CA PHE A 325 -17.37 13.22 28.25
C PHE A 325 -18.34 13.68 29.34
N LYS A 326 -17.87 14.45 30.32
CA LYS A 326 -18.72 15.07 31.34
C LYS A 326 -19.59 16.18 30.74
N ALA A 327 -19.11 16.86 29.70
CA ALA A 327 -19.86 17.83 28.91
C ALA A 327 -20.85 17.17 27.91
N GLU A 328 -21.38 15.98 28.24
CA GLU A 328 -22.39 15.23 27.48
C GLU A 328 -21.98 14.73 26.08
N ASN A 329 -20.72 14.89 25.66
CA ASN A 329 -20.27 14.29 24.41
C ASN A 329 -20.32 12.76 24.48
N THR A 330 -20.84 12.14 23.43
CA THR A 330 -20.99 10.68 23.35
C THR A 330 -19.76 10.01 22.76
N ARG A 331 -19.79 8.67 22.76
CA ARG A 331 -18.81 7.84 22.05
C ARG A 331 -18.78 8.17 20.55
N GLU A 332 -19.94 8.40 19.95
CA GLU A 332 -20.10 8.73 18.54
C GLU A 332 -19.50 10.09 18.21
N ASN A 333 -19.67 11.09 19.08
CA ASN A 333 -18.99 12.38 18.89
C ASN A 333 -17.47 12.22 18.89
N PHE A 334 -16.92 11.42 19.82
CA PHE A 334 -15.48 11.16 19.86
C PHE A 334 -14.99 10.36 18.65
N ILE A 335 -15.79 9.41 18.13
CA ILE A 335 -15.49 8.73 16.86
C ILE A 335 -15.49 9.72 15.69
N GLY A 336 -16.43 10.67 15.65
CA GLY A 336 -16.45 11.73 14.64
C GLY A 336 -15.15 12.54 14.62
N LEU A 337 -14.66 12.98 15.79
CA LEU A 337 -13.36 13.66 15.90
C LEU A 337 -12.20 12.78 15.41
N PHE A 338 -12.25 11.48 15.69
CA PHE A 338 -11.23 10.55 15.21
C PHE A 338 -11.29 10.37 13.68
N ILE A 339 -12.49 10.37 13.08
CA ILE A 339 -12.67 10.31 11.63
C ILE A 339 -12.09 11.56 10.97
N GLU A 340 -12.41 12.76 11.45
CA GLU A 340 -11.84 14.02 10.94
C GLU A 340 -10.31 14.04 11.02
N PHE A 341 -9.78 13.47 12.11
CA PHE A 341 -8.34 13.26 12.26
C PHE A 341 -7.78 12.28 11.23
N LEU A 342 -8.47 11.16 10.93
CA LEU A 342 -8.07 10.24 9.86
C LEU A 342 -8.17 10.90 8.48
N ASP A 343 -9.18 11.71 8.22
CA ASP A 343 -9.35 12.44 6.96
C ASP A 343 -8.18 13.40 6.73
N THR A 344 -7.72 14.07 7.79
CA THR A 344 -6.51 14.90 7.73
C THR A 344 -5.28 14.07 7.38
N LEU A 345 -5.12 12.91 8.02
CA LEU A 345 -3.96 12.03 7.83
C LEU A 345 -3.94 11.31 6.48
N TYR A 346 -5.10 11.04 5.90
CA TYR A 346 -5.27 10.28 4.67
C TYR A 346 -5.82 11.12 3.51
N SER A 347 -5.76 12.44 3.64
CA SER A 347 -6.31 13.41 2.67
C SER A 347 -5.83 13.16 1.24
N GLU A 348 -4.52 12.93 1.04
CA GLU A 348 -3.96 12.60 -0.28
C GLU A 348 -4.55 11.29 -0.85
N THR A 349 -4.62 10.24 -0.04
CA THR A 349 -5.18 8.95 -0.45
C THR A 349 -6.66 9.08 -0.80
N MET A 350 -7.44 9.80 0.01
CA MET A 350 -8.87 10.02 -0.24
C MET A 350 -9.07 10.85 -1.52
N ALA A 351 -8.22 11.84 -1.77
CA ALA A 351 -8.25 12.63 -3.00
C ALA A 351 -7.93 11.79 -4.24
N ILE A 352 -6.97 10.85 -4.15
CA ILE A 352 -6.64 9.91 -5.26
C ILE A 352 -7.78 8.92 -5.51
N LEU A 353 -8.46 8.45 -4.46
CA LEU A 353 -9.58 7.50 -4.59
C LEU A 353 -10.86 8.16 -5.11
N LYS A 354 -11.06 9.46 -4.88
CA LYS A 354 -12.31 10.15 -5.20
C LYS A 354 -12.75 9.99 -6.68
N PRO A 355 -11.87 10.12 -7.69
CA PRO A 355 -12.24 9.88 -9.09
C PRO A 355 -12.54 8.42 -9.44
N CYS A 356 -12.14 7.47 -8.58
CA CYS A 356 -12.40 6.04 -8.75
C CYS A 356 -13.74 5.60 -8.15
N GLU A 357 -14.40 6.48 -7.38
CA GLU A 357 -15.71 6.21 -6.79
C GLU A 357 -16.77 6.16 -7.89
N ILE A 358 -17.55 5.07 -7.94
CA ILE A 358 -18.62 4.90 -8.93
C ILE A 358 -19.83 5.71 -8.52
N ASP A 359 -20.16 6.72 -9.31
CA ASP A 359 -21.39 7.51 -9.16
C ASP A 359 -22.54 6.87 -9.95
N PHE A 360 -23.50 6.29 -9.23
CA PHE A 360 -24.68 5.68 -9.83
C PHE A 360 -25.64 6.70 -10.48
N ASN A 361 -25.57 7.98 -10.07
CA ASN A 361 -26.35 9.05 -10.70
C ASN A 361 -25.70 9.54 -12.00
N ASN A 362 -24.42 9.23 -12.22
CA ASN A 362 -23.68 9.58 -13.42
C ASN A 362 -22.90 8.35 -13.94
N PRO A 363 -23.60 7.35 -14.51
CA PRO A 363 -22.99 6.09 -14.92
C PRO A 363 -21.93 6.30 -16.01
N PRO A 364 -20.90 5.42 -16.08
CA PRO A 364 -19.86 5.51 -17.11
C PRO A 364 -20.43 5.48 -18.52
N ILE A 365 -19.84 6.28 -19.42
CA ILE A 365 -20.16 6.25 -20.85
C ILE A 365 -19.84 4.86 -21.40
N LYS A 366 -20.77 4.27 -22.16
CA LYS A 366 -20.58 2.96 -22.77
C LYS A 366 -19.41 3.00 -23.76
N ALA A 367 -18.45 2.10 -23.59
CA ALA A 367 -17.29 1.98 -24.48
C ALA A 367 -17.73 1.70 -25.92
N GLU A 368 -17.15 2.42 -26.89
CA GLU A 368 -17.47 2.22 -28.30
C GLU A 368 -16.91 0.88 -28.81
N MET A 369 -17.67 0.24 -29.70
CA MET A 369 -17.23 -0.97 -30.40
C MET A 369 -16.43 -0.55 -31.63
N ILE A 370 -15.14 -0.87 -31.64
CA ILE A 370 -14.23 -0.56 -32.76
C ILE A 370 -14.22 -1.72 -33.76
N ILE A 371 -14.22 -2.96 -33.26
CA ILE A 371 -14.17 -4.20 -34.05
C ILE A 371 -15.28 -5.14 -33.58
N SER A 372 -16.11 -5.61 -34.50
CA SER A 372 -17.16 -6.58 -34.22
C SER A 372 -17.33 -7.63 -35.33
N ILE A 373 -17.98 -8.74 -34.99
CA ILE A 373 -18.51 -9.72 -35.96
C ILE A 373 -19.96 -9.98 -35.56
N ASN A 374 -20.91 -9.71 -36.46
CA ASN A 374 -22.36 -9.83 -36.20
C ASN A 374 -22.78 -9.20 -34.86
N ASP A 375 -22.36 -7.95 -34.62
CA ASP A 375 -22.58 -7.16 -33.39
C ASP A 375 -21.96 -7.72 -32.10
N VAL A 376 -21.22 -8.83 -32.15
CA VAL A 376 -20.42 -9.30 -31.02
C VAL A 376 -19.18 -8.40 -30.90
N PRO A 377 -19.00 -7.68 -29.77
CA PRO A 377 -17.85 -6.79 -29.59
C PRO A 377 -16.57 -7.60 -29.41
N LEU A 378 -15.63 -7.44 -30.35
CA LEU A 378 -14.32 -8.10 -30.28
C LEU A 378 -13.24 -7.15 -29.76
N GLY A 379 -13.27 -5.90 -30.24
CA GLY A 379 -12.38 -4.83 -29.79
C GLY A 379 -13.20 -3.59 -29.45
N THR A 380 -13.15 -3.17 -28.19
CA THR A 380 -13.81 -1.97 -27.67
C THR A 380 -12.78 -0.98 -27.13
N GLU A 381 -13.17 0.29 -26.99
CA GLU A 381 -12.33 1.27 -26.30
C GLU A 381 -11.97 0.77 -24.90
N GLY A 382 -10.71 0.99 -24.49
CA GLY A 382 -10.25 0.59 -23.16
C GLY A 382 -9.85 -0.88 -23.02
N ASN A 383 -9.85 -1.66 -24.10
CA ASN A 383 -9.66 -3.12 -24.03
C ASN A 383 -8.62 -3.65 -25.02
N LEU A 384 -8.11 -4.85 -24.72
CA LEU A 384 -7.23 -5.61 -25.60
C LEU A 384 -8.05 -6.55 -26.48
N PHE A 385 -7.58 -6.77 -27.71
CA PHE A 385 -8.12 -7.74 -28.65
C PHE A 385 -7.01 -8.68 -29.13
N GLY A 386 -7.11 -9.97 -28.83
CA GLY A 386 -6.09 -10.96 -29.18
C GLY A 386 -6.34 -11.60 -30.55
N ILE A 387 -5.28 -11.71 -31.35
CA ILE A 387 -5.29 -12.50 -32.59
C ILE A 387 -4.17 -13.53 -32.51
N THR A 388 -4.52 -14.80 -32.65
CA THR A 388 -3.59 -15.92 -32.60
C THR A 388 -3.69 -16.84 -33.81
N GLY A 389 -2.70 -17.71 -34.00
CA GLY A 389 -2.67 -18.66 -35.11
C GLY A 389 -1.25 -19.14 -35.44
N GLY A 390 -1.17 -20.21 -36.20
CA GLY A 390 0.09 -20.77 -36.70
C GLY A 390 0.82 -19.85 -37.69
N GLU A 391 2.04 -20.22 -38.06
CA GLU A 391 2.76 -19.56 -39.15
C GLU A 391 2.04 -19.83 -40.49
N GLY A 392 2.03 -18.84 -41.40
CA GLY A 392 1.41 -18.99 -42.73
C GLY A 392 -0.13 -19.09 -42.75
N THR A 393 -0.83 -18.97 -41.62
CA THR A 393 -2.30 -19.08 -41.58
C THR A 393 -3.05 -17.86 -42.11
N GLY A 394 -2.35 -16.75 -42.37
CA GLY A 394 -2.95 -15.51 -42.88
C GLY A 394 -3.19 -14.42 -41.83
N LYS A 395 -2.59 -14.52 -40.63
CA LYS A 395 -2.74 -13.53 -39.55
C LYS A 395 -2.49 -12.09 -39.97
N SER A 396 -1.31 -11.78 -40.52
CA SER A 396 -0.98 -10.41 -40.92
C SER A 396 -1.89 -9.88 -42.04
N ASN A 397 -2.45 -10.77 -42.89
CA ASN A 397 -3.46 -10.36 -43.88
C ASN A 397 -4.78 -9.96 -43.20
N TYR A 398 -5.20 -10.72 -42.18
CA TYR A 398 -6.37 -10.39 -41.40
C TYR A 398 -6.21 -9.11 -40.60
N VAL A 399 -5.08 -8.96 -39.90
CA VAL A 399 -4.69 -7.71 -39.22
C VAL A 399 -4.71 -6.53 -40.20
N GLY A 400 -4.14 -6.71 -41.39
CA GLY A 400 -4.18 -5.69 -42.44
C GLY A 400 -5.60 -5.34 -42.88
N SER A 401 -6.54 -6.28 -42.86
CA SER A 401 -7.95 -6.01 -43.15
C SER A 401 -8.63 -5.15 -42.08
N LEU A 402 -8.26 -5.32 -40.80
CA LEU A 402 -8.75 -4.48 -39.70
C LEU A 402 -8.26 -3.03 -39.85
N ILE A 403 -6.96 -2.87 -40.13
CA ILE A 403 -6.33 -1.56 -40.36
C ILE A 403 -6.93 -0.89 -41.59
N ALA A 404 -7.07 -1.63 -42.70
CA ALA A 404 -7.72 -1.12 -43.91
C ALA A 404 -9.14 -0.63 -43.60
N GLY A 405 -9.87 -1.35 -42.74
CA GLY A 405 -11.20 -0.95 -42.31
C GLY A 405 -11.21 0.31 -41.44
N ALA A 406 -10.16 0.55 -40.65
CA ALA A 406 -10.02 1.74 -39.81
C ALA A 406 -9.62 3.00 -40.61
N ILE A 407 -8.84 2.83 -41.70
CA ILE A 407 -8.33 3.96 -42.50
C ILE A 407 -9.17 4.24 -43.77
N ARG A 408 -10.25 3.50 -44.02
CA ARG A 408 -11.14 3.73 -45.18
C ARG A 408 -11.97 5.00 -45.01
N ASN A 409 -12.43 5.57 -46.12
CA ASN A 409 -13.44 6.62 -46.08
C ASN A 409 -14.81 6.02 -45.73
N ALA A 410 -15.64 6.78 -45.01
CA ALA A 410 -16.96 6.33 -44.57
C ALA A 410 -17.96 6.10 -45.72
N ASP A 411 -17.72 6.70 -46.88
CA ASP A 411 -18.65 6.70 -48.02
C ASP A 411 -18.77 5.35 -48.75
N PHE A 412 -17.87 4.40 -48.47
CA PHE A 412 -17.91 3.08 -49.09
C PHE A 412 -17.52 1.95 -48.14
N SER A 413 -18.03 0.76 -48.43
CA SER A 413 -17.62 -0.47 -47.76
C SER A 413 -16.41 -1.09 -48.46
N ILE A 414 -15.61 -1.81 -47.67
CA ILE A 414 -14.53 -2.66 -48.16
C ILE A 414 -14.69 -4.05 -47.57
N ASP A 415 -14.07 -5.05 -48.19
CA ASP A 415 -13.96 -6.37 -47.60
C ASP A 415 -12.92 -6.35 -46.46
N THR A 416 -13.41 -6.52 -45.23
CA THR A 416 -12.66 -6.62 -43.97
C THR A 416 -12.65 -8.06 -43.43
N LEU A 417 -12.72 -9.04 -44.34
CA LEU A 417 -12.63 -10.46 -44.04
C LEU A 417 -13.63 -10.91 -42.96
N GLY A 418 -14.89 -10.48 -43.12
CA GLY A 418 -16.01 -10.81 -42.24
C GLY A 418 -16.11 -10.02 -40.93
N THR A 419 -15.25 -9.03 -40.70
CA THR A 419 -15.37 -8.10 -39.56
C THR A 419 -16.09 -6.82 -39.92
N THR A 420 -16.70 -6.16 -38.94
CA THR A 420 -17.16 -4.78 -39.06
C THR A 420 -16.22 -3.88 -38.26
N ILE A 421 -15.71 -2.84 -38.92
CA ILE A 421 -14.84 -1.82 -38.31
C ILE A 421 -15.58 -0.50 -38.27
N ASN A 422 -15.63 0.13 -37.09
CA ASN A 422 -16.23 1.44 -36.91
C ASN A 422 -15.40 2.52 -37.62
N VAL A 423 -16.04 3.33 -38.45
CA VAL A 423 -15.39 4.36 -39.28
C VAL A 423 -15.45 5.75 -38.65
N ASP A 424 -16.11 5.93 -37.49
CA ASP A 424 -16.23 7.24 -36.81
C ASP A 424 -14.93 7.69 -36.09
N GLY A 425 -13.78 7.35 -36.67
CA GLY A 425 -12.46 7.64 -36.13
C GLY A 425 -12.12 9.14 -36.13
N LYS A 426 -12.84 10.01 -36.85
CA LYS A 426 -12.63 11.48 -36.87
C LYS A 426 -11.15 11.91 -36.99
N ASN A 427 -10.36 11.21 -37.81
CA ASN A 427 -8.90 11.39 -37.98
C ASN A 427 -8.04 11.04 -36.75
N LYS A 428 -8.55 10.29 -35.75
CA LYS A 428 -7.77 9.68 -34.66
C LYS A 428 -6.68 8.78 -35.25
N ALA A 429 -5.58 8.63 -34.52
CA ALA A 429 -4.44 7.84 -34.97
C ALA A 429 -4.78 6.34 -35.12
N VAL A 430 -4.21 5.72 -36.15
CA VAL A 430 -4.13 4.26 -36.31
C VAL A 430 -2.66 3.89 -36.32
N LEU A 431 -2.23 3.04 -35.38
CA LEU A 431 -0.82 2.75 -35.15
C LEU A 431 -0.54 1.27 -35.37
N LEU A 432 0.45 0.95 -36.20
CA LEU A 432 0.95 -0.41 -36.44
C LEU A 432 2.41 -0.53 -36.01
N TYR A 433 2.69 -1.46 -35.11
CA TYR A 433 4.02 -1.82 -34.67
C TYR A 433 4.28 -3.27 -35.03
N ASP A 434 5.14 -3.50 -36.03
CA ASP A 434 5.54 -4.84 -36.45
C ASP A 434 6.90 -5.17 -35.83
N THR A 435 6.95 -6.22 -35.03
CA THR A 435 8.17 -6.65 -34.34
C THR A 435 8.83 -7.87 -34.96
N GLU A 436 8.18 -8.53 -35.92
CA GLU A 436 8.57 -9.85 -36.43
C GLU A 436 9.09 -9.77 -37.87
N GLN A 437 8.58 -8.84 -38.69
CA GLN A 437 8.83 -8.81 -40.13
C GLN A 437 9.86 -7.74 -40.55
N SER A 438 10.58 -8.01 -41.64
CA SER A 438 11.52 -7.05 -42.23
C SER A 438 10.82 -5.80 -42.77
N GLU A 439 11.56 -4.69 -42.90
CA GLU A 439 11.04 -3.44 -43.49
C GLU A 439 10.42 -3.63 -44.88
N THR A 440 11.06 -4.42 -45.75
CA THR A 440 10.56 -4.74 -47.08
C THR A 440 9.22 -5.48 -47.03
N GLN A 441 9.06 -6.41 -46.07
CA GLN A 441 7.82 -7.15 -45.92
C GLN A 441 6.71 -6.25 -45.34
N LEU A 442 7.03 -5.42 -44.34
CA LEU A 442 6.10 -4.44 -43.79
C LEU A 442 5.63 -3.46 -44.88
N TYR A 443 6.53 -2.96 -45.73
CA TYR A 443 6.17 -2.09 -46.86
C TYR A 443 5.17 -2.75 -47.83
N LYS A 444 5.38 -4.04 -48.16
CA LYS A 444 4.43 -4.82 -48.98
C LYS A 444 3.08 -4.97 -48.30
N ASN A 445 3.07 -5.25 -46.99
CA ASN A 445 1.83 -5.36 -46.21
C ASN A 445 1.07 -4.03 -46.20
N ILE A 446 1.75 -2.91 -45.94
CA ILE A 446 1.16 -1.57 -45.97
C ILE A 446 0.60 -1.26 -47.36
N SER A 447 1.34 -1.57 -48.43
CA SER A 447 0.86 -1.38 -49.81
C SER A 447 -0.45 -2.15 -50.07
N ASN A 448 -0.57 -3.37 -49.54
CA ASN A 448 -1.80 -4.15 -49.61
C ASN A 448 -2.94 -3.55 -48.77
N ILE A 449 -2.64 -3.00 -47.60
CA ILE A 449 -3.60 -2.31 -46.73
C ILE A 449 -4.17 -1.07 -47.43
N LEU A 450 -3.32 -0.24 -48.03
CA LEU A 450 -3.73 0.96 -48.78
C LEU A 450 -4.60 0.59 -49.98
N ARG A 451 -4.20 -0.43 -50.75
CA ARG A 451 -5.00 -0.93 -51.87
C ARG A 451 -6.36 -1.46 -51.41
N ARG A 452 -6.43 -2.21 -50.31
CA ARG A 452 -7.70 -2.73 -49.76
C ARG A 452 -8.61 -1.60 -49.26
N SER A 453 -8.04 -0.59 -48.60
CA SER A 453 -8.76 0.58 -48.10
C SER A 453 -9.10 1.62 -49.19
N ARG A 454 -8.65 1.39 -50.43
CA ARG A 454 -8.79 2.32 -51.57
C ARG A 454 -8.19 3.70 -51.29
N GLN A 455 -7.05 3.72 -50.61
CA GLN A 455 -6.28 4.93 -50.34
C GLN A 455 -5.11 5.04 -51.33
N ASP A 456 -5.02 6.16 -52.06
CA ASP A 456 -3.94 6.40 -53.02
C ASP A 456 -2.60 6.70 -52.34
N LYS A 457 -2.66 7.26 -51.12
CA LYS A 457 -1.52 7.59 -50.28
C LYS A 457 -1.77 7.19 -48.84
N MET A 458 -0.71 6.98 -48.08
CA MET A 458 -0.80 6.72 -46.65
C MET A 458 -1.41 7.94 -45.93
N PRO A 459 -2.54 7.79 -45.22
CA PRO A 459 -3.13 8.89 -44.46
C PRO A 459 -2.19 9.37 -43.36
N ASP A 460 -2.19 10.67 -43.05
CA ASP A 460 -1.26 11.23 -42.06
C ASP A 460 -1.45 10.62 -40.67
N TYR A 461 -2.70 10.33 -40.27
CA TYR A 461 -3.03 9.71 -38.99
C TYR A 461 -2.73 8.19 -38.92
N PHE A 462 -2.38 7.55 -40.04
CA PHE A 462 -1.90 6.17 -40.04
C PHE A 462 -0.37 6.16 -39.93
N LYS A 463 0.17 5.45 -38.93
CA LYS A 463 1.60 5.27 -38.72
C LYS A 463 1.94 3.80 -38.60
N ALA A 464 2.96 3.35 -39.33
CA ALA A 464 3.43 1.98 -39.31
C ALA A 464 4.95 1.94 -39.09
N TYR A 465 5.39 1.10 -38.17
CA TYR A 465 6.77 1.01 -37.73
C TYR A 465 7.27 -0.43 -37.75
N CYS A 466 8.44 -0.63 -38.35
CA CYS A 466 9.21 -1.86 -38.22
C CYS A 466 10.13 -1.73 -37.01
N LEU A 467 9.97 -2.59 -36.01
CA LEU A 467 10.71 -2.55 -34.75
C LEU A 467 11.75 -3.67 -34.64
N THR A 468 11.99 -4.43 -35.71
CA THR A 468 12.97 -5.54 -35.73
C THR A 468 14.39 -5.07 -35.42
N SER A 469 14.73 -3.82 -35.77
CA SER A 469 16.03 -3.19 -35.49
C SER A 469 16.22 -2.73 -34.04
N MET A 470 15.15 -2.69 -33.24
CA MET A 470 15.18 -2.23 -31.85
C MET A 470 15.30 -3.41 -30.87
N SER A 471 16.00 -3.19 -29.75
CA SER A 471 16.03 -4.18 -28.67
C SER A 471 14.65 -4.30 -28.01
N ARG A 472 14.35 -5.47 -27.42
CA ARG A 472 13.04 -5.72 -26.76
C ARG A 472 12.65 -4.65 -25.72
N LYS A 473 13.64 -4.19 -24.93
CA LYS A 473 13.44 -3.14 -23.93
C LYS A 473 13.04 -1.80 -24.56
N GLU A 474 13.66 -1.45 -25.69
CA GLU A 474 13.38 -0.21 -26.40
C GLU A 474 12.03 -0.24 -27.12
N ARG A 475 11.58 -1.41 -27.60
CA ARG A 475 10.31 -1.58 -28.32
C ARG A 475 9.12 -1.08 -27.51
N LEU A 476 8.93 -1.55 -26.28
CA LEU A 476 7.82 -1.12 -25.43
C LEU A 476 7.89 0.39 -25.16
N GLN A 477 9.08 0.89 -24.79
CA GLN A 477 9.26 2.31 -24.51
C GLN A 477 8.91 3.19 -25.73
N ALA A 478 9.33 2.77 -26.94
CA ALA A 478 9.01 3.48 -28.17
C ALA A 478 7.51 3.46 -28.47
N ILE A 479 6.82 2.32 -28.26
CA ILE A 479 5.36 2.22 -28.39
C ILE A 479 4.67 3.21 -27.45
N VAL A 480 5.03 3.22 -26.16
CA VAL A 480 4.43 4.11 -25.16
C VAL A 480 4.63 5.59 -25.52
N GLN A 481 5.86 5.97 -25.86
CA GLN A 481 6.19 7.37 -26.19
C GLN A 481 5.54 7.84 -27.49
N SER A 482 5.46 6.98 -28.50
CA SER A 482 4.81 7.32 -29.77
C SER A 482 3.29 7.36 -29.65
N MET A 483 2.67 6.48 -28.85
CA MET A 483 1.24 6.57 -28.51
C MET A 483 0.92 7.92 -27.86
N ASP A 484 1.69 8.32 -26.85
CA ASP A 484 1.49 9.61 -26.17
C ASP A 484 1.56 10.78 -27.16
N LYS A 485 2.62 10.84 -27.98
CA LYS A 485 2.75 11.86 -29.04
C LYS A 485 1.56 11.88 -30.00
N PHE A 486 1.15 10.72 -30.52
CA PHE A 486 0.12 10.65 -31.56
C PHE A 486 -1.29 10.85 -31.03
N TYR A 487 -1.54 10.53 -29.76
CA TYR A 487 -2.77 10.90 -29.09
C TYR A 487 -3.02 12.41 -29.16
N TYR A 488 -2.04 13.24 -28.78
CA TYR A 488 -2.17 14.69 -28.86
C TYR A 488 -2.17 15.22 -30.29
N GLN A 489 -1.35 14.64 -31.17
CA GLN A 489 -1.24 15.10 -32.56
C GLN A 489 -2.55 14.92 -33.35
N TYR A 490 -3.33 13.88 -33.08
CA TYR A 490 -4.52 13.51 -33.86
C TYR A 490 -5.82 13.54 -33.04
N GLY A 491 -5.81 14.10 -31.83
CA GLY A 491 -6.99 14.20 -30.98
C GLY A 491 -7.52 12.86 -30.43
N GLY A 492 -6.67 11.83 -30.44
CA GLY A 492 -6.99 10.49 -29.97
C GLY A 492 -6.31 9.38 -30.77
N ILE A 493 -6.46 8.14 -30.29
CA ILE A 493 -6.02 6.92 -30.98
C ILE A 493 -7.25 6.02 -31.13
N GLN A 494 -7.55 5.59 -32.35
CA GLN A 494 -8.66 4.68 -32.60
C GLN A 494 -8.24 3.22 -32.38
N MET A 495 -7.08 2.84 -32.94
CA MET A 495 -6.60 1.48 -32.91
C MET A 495 -5.07 1.45 -32.85
N VAL A 496 -4.56 0.57 -32.01
CA VAL A 496 -3.14 0.18 -31.99
C VAL A 496 -3.05 -1.29 -32.34
N VAL A 497 -2.12 -1.64 -33.21
CA VAL A 497 -1.81 -3.02 -33.58
C VAL A 497 -0.36 -3.30 -33.23
N ILE A 498 -0.14 -4.36 -32.47
CA ILE A 498 1.20 -4.87 -32.17
C ILE A 498 1.31 -6.27 -32.74
N ASP A 499 1.97 -6.38 -33.90
CA ASP A 499 2.23 -7.66 -34.58
C ASP A 499 3.50 -8.30 -33.97
N GLY A 500 3.29 -9.23 -33.02
CA GLY A 500 4.34 -9.93 -32.28
C GLY A 500 4.54 -9.47 -30.83
N ILE A 501 3.49 -9.50 -29.99
CA ILE A 501 3.62 -9.06 -28.58
C ILE A 501 4.63 -9.88 -27.75
N ALA A 502 4.91 -11.12 -28.15
CA ALA A 502 5.91 -11.97 -27.50
C ALA A 502 7.32 -11.39 -27.56
N ASP A 503 7.55 -10.48 -28.50
CA ASP A 503 8.83 -9.87 -28.79
C ASP A 503 9.03 -8.54 -28.05
N LEU A 504 8.07 -8.17 -27.19
CA LEU A 504 8.19 -7.14 -26.16
C LEU A 504 8.75 -7.69 -24.84
N VAL A 505 8.75 -9.01 -24.66
CA VAL A 505 9.21 -9.70 -23.46
C VAL A 505 10.42 -10.59 -23.74
N ARG A 506 11.30 -10.79 -22.76
CA ARG A 506 12.45 -11.70 -22.89
C ARG A 506 11.99 -13.14 -23.05
N CYS A 507 11.00 -13.54 -22.25
CA CYS A 507 10.46 -14.89 -22.25
C CYS A 507 8.94 -14.86 -22.06
N ALA A 508 8.19 -15.41 -23.02
CA ALA A 508 6.74 -15.53 -22.91
C ALA A 508 6.28 -16.46 -21.75
N ASN A 509 7.20 -17.17 -21.10
CA ASN A 509 6.94 -17.99 -19.92
C ASN A 509 7.38 -17.32 -18.61
N ASP A 510 7.92 -16.10 -18.63
CA ASP A 510 8.16 -15.34 -17.41
C ASP A 510 6.84 -14.72 -16.95
N GLU A 511 6.32 -15.18 -15.80
CA GLU A 511 5.04 -14.75 -15.26
C GLU A 511 5.04 -13.26 -14.90
N ALA A 512 6.10 -12.76 -14.27
CA ALA A 512 6.18 -11.36 -13.85
C ALA A 512 6.26 -10.41 -15.05
N GLU A 513 7.05 -10.76 -16.06
CA GLU A 513 7.16 -9.99 -17.30
C GLU A 513 5.86 -10.03 -18.12
N SER A 514 5.21 -11.20 -18.18
CA SER A 514 3.94 -11.40 -18.87
C SER A 514 2.79 -10.61 -18.23
N VAL A 515 2.69 -10.61 -16.90
CA VAL A 515 1.71 -9.81 -16.17
C VAL A 515 1.99 -8.32 -16.39
N GLY A 516 3.25 -7.90 -16.24
CA GLY A 516 3.66 -6.50 -16.40
C GLY A 516 3.33 -5.92 -17.79
N ILE A 517 3.62 -6.65 -18.87
CA ILE A 517 3.35 -6.16 -20.22
C ILE A 517 1.85 -6.08 -20.52
N ILE A 518 1.07 -7.09 -20.11
CA ILE A 518 -0.37 -7.12 -20.38
C ILE A 518 -1.10 -6.06 -19.56
N ASP A 519 -0.72 -5.86 -18.30
CA ASP A 519 -1.29 -4.79 -17.47
C ASP A 519 -0.94 -3.40 -18.00
N GLU A 520 0.29 -3.20 -18.49
CA GLU A 520 0.66 -1.92 -19.10
C GLU A 520 -0.12 -1.64 -20.38
N LEU A 521 -0.25 -2.63 -21.28
CA LEU A 521 -1.07 -2.48 -22.48
C LEU A 521 -2.54 -2.24 -22.14
N TYR A 522 -3.10 -2.97 -21.16
CA TYR A 522 -4.49 -2.77 -20.71
C TYR A 522 -4.70 -1.38 -20.12
N ARG A 523 -3.75 -0.88 -19.32
CA ARG A 523 -3.75 0.47 -18.76
C ARG A 523 -3.72 1.53 -19.87
N LEU A 524 -2.85 1.37 -20.87
CA LEU A 524 -2.75 2.30 -22.01
C LEU A 524 -4.02 2.28 -22.88
N ALA A 525 -4.61 1.11 -23.11
CA ALA A 525 -5.89 1.00 -23.78
C ALA A 525 -6.96 1.83 -23.06
N GLY A 526 -7.03 1.73 -21.72
CA GLY A 526 -7.94 2.50 -20.86
C GLY A 526 -7.70 4.01 -20.89
N ILE A 527 -6.45 4.44 -20.75
CA ILE A 527 -6.07 5.87 -20.73
C ILE A 527 -6.42 6.54 -22.06
N TYR A 528 -6.03 5.93 -23.18
CA TYR A 528 -6.24 6.52 -24.50
C TYR A 528 -7.60 6.19 -25.11
N LYS A 529 -8.46 5.44 -24.40
CA LYS A 529 -9.74 4.93 -24.89
C LYS A 529 -9.62 4.32 -26.29
N THR A 530 -8.61 3.47 -26.49
CA THR A 530 -8.31 2.81 -27.77
C THR A 530 -8.52 1.30 -27.66
N CYS A 531 -8.72 0.63 -28.78
CA CYS A 531 -8.54 -0.83 -28.86
C CYS A 531 -7.07 -1.13 -29.16
N ILE A 532 -6.43 -2.02 -28.39
CA ILE A 532 -5.09 -2.53 -28.70
C ILE A 532 -5.21 -3.98 -29.18
N VAL A 533 -4.86 -4.20 -30.44
CA VAL A 533 -4.83 -5.51 -31.09
C VAL A 533 -3.46 -6.15 -30.87
N CYS A 534 -3.45 -7.27 -30.14
CA CYS A 534 -2.26 -8.01 -29.77
C CYS A 534 -2.16 -9.28 -30.61
N VAL A 535 -1.15 -9.37 -31.48
CA VAL A 535 -0.90 -10.59 -32.26
C VAL A 535 0.11 -11.48 -31.54
N LEU A 536 -0.25 -12.75 -31.37
CA LEU A 536 0.56 -13.75 -30.68
C LEU A 536 0.54 -15.08 -31.45
N HIS A 537 1.68 -15.72 -31.62
CA HIS A 537 1.73 -17.07 -32.19
C HIS A 537 1.30 -18.15 -31.18
N PHE A 538 0.83 -19.29 -31.68
CA PHE A 538 0.72 -20.50 -30.85
C PHE A 538 2.08 -21.02 -30.39
N ILE A 539 2.06 -21.87 -29.35
CA ILE A 539 3.22 -22.72 -29.03
C ILE A 539 3.54 -23.58 -30.27
N PRO A 540 4.82 -23.79 -30.62
CA PRO A 540 5.19 -24.72 -31.69
C PRO A 540 4.50 -26.09 -31.49
N ASN A 541 3.80 -26.58 -32.51
CA ASN A 541 3.03 -27.83 -32.51
C ASN A 541 1.86 -27.91 -31.50
N GLY A 542 1.41 -26.78 -30.94
CA GLY A 542 0.26 -26.72 -30.02
C GLY A 542 -0.87 -25.83 -30.52
N MET A 543 -2.08 -26.04 -30.00
CA MET A 543 -3.25 -25.18 -30.23
C MET A 543 -3.47 -24.15 -29.11
N LYS A 544 -2.52 -24.02 -28.17
CA LYS A 544 -2.61 -23.09 -27.04
C LYS A 544 -1.80 -21.82 -27.31
N LEU A 545 -2.31 -20.69 -26.80
CA LEU A 545 -1.59 -19.41 -26.77
C LEU A 545 -0.25 -19.59 -26.06
N ARG A 546 0.77 -18.86 -26.54
CA ARG A 546 2.15 -19.07 -26.10
C ARG A 546 2.41 -18.55 -24.68
N GLY A 547 2.66 -19.50 -23.77
CA GLY A 547 3.21 -19.25 -22.44
C GLY A 547 2.28 -18.55 -21.44
N HIS A 548 2.89 -18.03 -20.38
CA HIS A 548 2.21 -17.18 -19.39
C HIS A 548 1.65 -15.93 -20.07
N LEU A 549 2.35 -15.36 -21.04
CA LEU A 549 1.89 -14.21 -21.83
C LEU A 549 0.54 -14.48 -22.52
N GLY A 550 0.40 -15.64 -23.16
CA GLY A 550 -0.84 -16.06 -23.78
C GLY A 550 -1.98 -16.22 -22.78
N SER A 551 -1.68 -16.75 -21.60
CA SER A 551 -2.65 -16.92 -20.52
C SER A 551 -3.12 -15.58 -19.95
N GLU A 552 -2.20 -14.63 -19.74
CA GLU A 552 -2.52 -13.28 -19.27
C GLU A 552 -3.30 -12.48 -20.31
N LEU A 553 -2.92 -12.56 -21.59
CA LEU A 553 -3.71 -11.97 -22.68
C LEU A 553 -5.13 -12.55 -22.68
N GLN A 554 -5.27 -13.87 -22.54
CA GLN A 554 -6.59 -14.50 -22.46
C GLN A 554 -7.40 -14.02 -21.26
N ARG A 555 -6.80 -13.74 -20.10
CA ARG A 555 -7.52 -13.18 -18.95
C ARG A 555 -8.03 -11.76 -19.22
N LYS A 556 -7.18 -10.88 -19.76
CA LYS A 556 -7.45 -9.43 -19.86
C LYS A 556 -8.11 -8.98 -21.17
N ALA A 557 -7.98 -9.73 -22.26
CA ALA A 557 -8.59 -9.35 -23.54
C ALA A 557 -10.13 -9.41 -23.49
N ALA A 558 -10.76 -8.55 -24.29
CA ALA A 558 -12.20 -8.58 -24.52
C ALA A 558 -12.58 -9.76 -25.43
N ALA A 559 -11.76 -10.05 -26.44
CA ALA A 559 -11.91 -11.22 -27.28
C ALA A 559 -10.56 -11.78 -27.73
N ILE A 560 -10.55 -13.05 -28.12
CA ILE A 560 -9.43 -13.71 -28.81
C ILE A 560 -9.96 -14.46 -30.02
N LEU A 561 -9.41 -14.17 -31.19
CA LEU A 561 -9.61 -14.94 -32.41
C LEU A 561 -8.39 -15.80 -32.73
N SER A 562 -8.65 -17.01 -33.21
CA SER A 562 -7.67 -17.90 -33.84
C SER A 562 -7.87 -17.88 -35.35
N ILE A 563 -6.77 -17.79 -36.09
CA ILE A 563 -6.72 -17.89 -37.54
C ILE A 563 -5.95 -19.17 -37.88
N GLU A 564 -6.67 -20.12 -38.47
CA GLU A 564 -6.20 -21.47 -38.77
C GLU A 564 -6.40 -21.78 -40.25
N LYS A 565 -5.69 -22.80 -40.75
CA LYS A 565 -5.99 -23.35 -42.08
C LYS A 565 -7.19 -24.29 -42.00
N ASP A 566 -8.00 -24.28 -43.05
CA ASP A 566 -9.05 -25.28 -43.24
C ASP A 566 -8.44 -26.63 -43.65
N GLU A 567 -9.28 -27.63 -43.86
CA GLU A 567 -8.91 -28.87 -44.54
C GLU A 567 -8.36 -28.57 -45.95
N ASP A 568 -8.91 -27.56 -46.64
CA ASP A 568 -8.26 -26.95 -47.80
C ASP A 568 -7.18 -25.95 -47.34
N PRO A 569 -5.88 -26.22 -47.58
CA PRO A 569 -4.79 -25.35 -47.14
C PRO A 569 -4.81 -23.95 -47.78
N ASN A 570 -5.56 -23.76 -48.88
CA ASN A 570 -5.74 -22.46 -49.51
C ASN A 570 -6.72 -21.56 -48.76
N ILE A 571 -7.55 -22.15 -47.89
CA ILE A 571 -8.57 -21.46 -47.10
C ILE A 571 -8.08 -21.25 -45.68
N SER A 572 -8.31 -20.05 -45.17
CA SER A 572 -8.08 -19.69 -43.79
C SER A 572 -9.42 -19.47 -43.08
N VAL A 573 -9.53 -20.00 -41.86
CA VAL A 573 -10.74 -19.96 -41.04
C VAL A 573 -10.47 -19.16 -39.77
N ILE A 574 -11.40 -18.26 -39.45
CA ILE A 574 -11.40 -17.44 -38.24
C ILE A 574 -12.31 -18.08 -37.21
N LYS A 575 -11.78 -18.31 -36.01
CA LYS A 575 -12.48 -18.94 -34.90
C LYS A 575 -12.39 -18.06 -33.67
N ALA A 576 -13.51 -17.71 -33.04
CA ALA A 576 -13.45 -17.13 -31.71
C ALA A 576 -13.04 -18.21 -30.69
N LEU A 577 -12.03 -17.88 -29.88
CA LEU A 577 -11.60 -18.66 -28.70
C LEU A 577 -12.19 -18.08 -27.41
N LYS A 578 -12.35 -16.75 -27.35
CA LYS A 578 -12.93 -16.01 -26.22
C LYS A 578 -13.68 -14.78 -26.72
N VAL A 579 -14.81 -14.48 -26.10
CA VAL A 579 -15.50 -13.18 -26.17
C VAL A 579 -16.11 -12.88 -24.79
N ARG A 580 -15.86 -11.69 -24.23
CA ARG A 580 -16.32 -11.31 -22.89
C ARG A 580 -17.83 -11.10 -22.84
N ASP A 581 -18.38 -10.46 -23.88
CA ASP A 581 -19.81 -10.19 -24.01
C ASP A 581 -20.42 -11.05 -25.12
N GLY A 582 -20.65 -12.32 -24.79
CA GLY A 582 -21.32 -13.27 -25.66
C GLY A 582 -20.82 -14.68 -25.46
N SER A 583 -20.78 -15.43 -26.55
CA SER A 583 -20.31 -16.81 -26.62
C SER A 583 -19.36 -16.97 -27.80
N PRO A 584 -18.16 -17.56 -27.60
CA PRO A 584 -17.23 -17.77 -28.71
C PRO A 584 -17.76 -18.78 -29.74
N LEU A 585 -18.67 -19.68 -29.34
CA LEU A 585 -19.29 -20.66 -30.23
C LEU A 585 -20.44 -20.05 -31.06
N ASP A 586 -20.96 -18.89 -30.66
CA ASP A 586 -22.02 -18.20 -31.39
C ASP A 586 -21.46 -17.27 -32.48
N VAL A 587 -20.18 -16.87 -32.38
CA VAL A 587 -19.45 -16.17 -33.45
C VAL A 587 -19.32 -17.10 -34.68
N PRO A 588 -19.63 -16.62 -35.90
CA PRO A 588 -19.52 -17.44 -37.10
C PRO A 588 -18.08 -17.85 -37.41
N LEU A 589 -17.95 -18.99 -38.07
CA LEU A 589 -16.69 -19.48 -38.62
C LEU A 589 -16.47 -18.82 -39.98
N ILE A 590 -15.79 -17.69 -39.98
CA ILE A 590 -15.54 -16.92 -41.20
C ILE A 590 -14.39 -17.54 -41.99
N GLN A 591 -14.55 -17.60 -43.31
CA GLN A 591 -13.57 -18.12 -44.25
C GLN A 591 -13.04 -17.01 -45.16
N PHE A 592 -11.74 -17.04 -45.43
CA PHE A 592 -11.11 -16.20 -46.43
C PHE A 592 -10.01 -16.96 -47.19
N ALA A 593 -9.80 -16.59 -48.45
CA ALA A 593 -8.80 -17.23 -49.32
C ALA A 593 -8.17 -16.22 -50.28
N TRP A 594 -7.02 -16.56 -50.87
CA TRP A 594 -6.33 -15.71 -51.84
C TRP A 594 -7.13 -15.60 -53.15
N ASN A 595 -7.51 -14.37 -53.53
CA ASN A 595 -8.09 -14.07 -54.83
C ASN A 595 -6.99 -13.58 -55.79
N LYS A 596 -6.82 -14.31 -56.90
CA LYS A 596 -5.77 -14.01 -57.89
C LYS A 596 -6.03 -12.72 -58.67
N GLU A 597 -7.29 -12.41 -58.99
CA GLU A 597 -7.67 -11.24 -59.78
C GLU A 597 -7.48 -9.95 -58.99
N LEU A 598 -7.93 -9.95 -57.72
CA LEU A 598 -7.75 -8.84 -56.80
C LEU A 598 -6.36 -8.81 -56.16
N ALA A 599 -5.58 -9.89 -56.37
CA ALA A 599 -4.27 -10.13 -55.79
C ALA A 599 -4.21 -9.88 -54.28
N MET A 600 -5.26 -10.29 -53.55
CA MET A 600 -5.38 -10.17 -52.09
C MET A 600 -6.31 -11.25 -51.54
N HIS A 601 -6.27 -11.49 -50.22
CA HIS A 601 -7.24 -12.37 -49.58
C HIS A 601 -8.65 -11.76 -49.61
N THR A 602 -9.68 -12.54 -49.88
CA THR A 602 -11.08 -12.07 -49.81
C THR A 602 -11.91 -12.96 -48.93
N TYR A 603 -12.93 -12.38 -48.30
CA TYR A 603 -13.99 -13.13 -47.65
C TYR A 603 -14.68 -14.06 -48.66
N ILE A 604 -14.84 -15.34 -48.30
CA ILE A 604 -15.48 -16.34 -49.17
C ILE A 604 -16.74 -16.97 -48.55
N GLY A 605 -17.16 -16.50 -47.38
CA GLY A 605 -18.36 -16.97 -46.69
C GLY A 605 -18.12 -17.42 -45.26
N GLU A 606 -19.17 -17.95 -44.65
CA GLU A 606 -19.12 -18.64 -43.35
C GLU A 606 -19.18 -20.15 -43.57
N LYS A 607 -18.62 -20.94 -42.66
CA LYS A 607 -18.88 -22.40 -42.64
C LYS A 607 -20.38 -22.66 -42.45
N THR A 608 -20.84 -23.79 -42.96
CA THR A 608 -22.26 -24.17 -42.92
C THR A 608 -22.76 -24.29 -41.47
N LYS A 609 -24.09 -24.20 -41.28
CA LYS A 609 -24.71 -24.41 -39.96
C LYS A 609 -24.37 -25.80 -39.39
N GLU A 610 -24.32 -26.82 -40.24
CA GLU A 610 -23.96 -28.19 -39.87
C GLU A 610 -22.53 -28.28 -39.34
N GLU A 611 -21.56 -27.65 -40.02
CA GLU A 611 -20.16 -27.59 -39.55
C GLU A 611 -20.03 -26.79 -38.25
N LYS A 612 -20.81 -25.71 -38.09
CA LYS A 612 -20.85 -24.92 -36.85
C LYS A 612 -21.40 -25.75 -35.68
N GLU A 613 -22.50 -26.48 -35.88
CA GLU A 613 -23.06 -27.37 -34.88
C GLU A 613 -22.11 -28.52 -34.55
N LYS A 614 -21.47 -29.13 -35.56
CA LYS A 614 -20.48 -30.20 -35.37
C LYS A 614 -19.28 -29.72 -34.55
N ARG A 615 -18.79 -28.49 -34.80
CA ARG A 615 -17.75 -27.87 -33.96
C ARG A 615 -18.23 -27.67 -32.53
N LYS A 616 -19.42 -27.07 -32.36
CA LYS A 616 -20.02 -26.83 -31.04
C LYS A 616 -20.17 -28.13 -30.25
N GLU A 617 -20.61 -29.20 -30.91
CA GLU A 617 -20.70 -30.54 -30.35
C GLU A 617 -19.32 -31.06 -29.93
N SER A 618 -18.32 -31.05 -30.83
CA SER A 618 -16.96 -31.53 -30.55
C SER A 618 -16.27 -30.79 -29.40
N GLU A 619 -16.41 -29.46 -29.34
CA GLU A 619 -15.86 -28.63 -28.25
C GLU A 619 -16.54 -28.99 -26.91
N LEU A 620 -17.86 -29.11 -26.90
CA LEU A 620 -18.59 -29.47 -25.69
C LEU A 620 -18.32 -30.92 -25.23
N VAL A 621 -18.08 -31.86 -26.16
CA VAL A 621 -17.59 -33.21 -25.85
C VAL A 621 -16.23 -33.14 -25.16
N SER A 622 -15.31 -32.33 -25.67
CA SER A 622 -13.98 -32.14 -25.06
C SER A 622 -14.10 -31.56 -23.64
N VAL A 623 -14.95 -30.55 -23.46
CA VAL A 623 -15.25 -29.97 -22.14
C VAL A 623 -15.84 -31.02 -21.20
N ALA A 624 -16.84 -31.79 -21.65
CA ALA A 624 -17.46 -32.86 -20.86
C ALA A 624 -16.42 -33.88 -20.40
N ARG A 625 -15.60 -34.39 -21.33
CA ARG A 625 -14.51 -35.33 -21.02
C ARG A 625 -13.52 -34.74 -20.01
N GLY A 626 -13.19 -33.46 -20.13
CA GLY A 626 -12.31 -32.76 -19.19
C GLY A 626 -12.88 -32.64 -17.78
N ILE A 627 -14.19 -32.35 -17.67
CA ILE A 627 -14.91 -32.25 -16.38
C ILE A 627 -15.07 -33.63 -15.75
N PHE A 628 -15.64 -34.59 -16.50
CA PHE A 628 -15.97 -35.92 -15.99
C PHE A 628 -14.76 -36.84 -15.85
N GLY A 629 -13.64 -36.53 -16.52
CA GLY A 629 -12.35 -37.18 -16.29
C GLY A 629 -11.77 -36.89 -14.90
N LYS A 630 -12.19 -35.80 -14.24
CA LYS A 630 -11.76 -35.42 -12.89
C LYS A 630 -12.76 -35.83 -11.80
N GLN A 631 -14.05 -35.89 -12.15
CA GLN A 631 -15.12 -36.27 -11.21
C GLN A 631 -16.20 -37.11 -11.92
N ARG A 632 -16.62 -38.22 -11.31
CA ARG A 632 -17.60 -39.11 -11.96
C ARG A 632 -19.03 -38.56 -12.00
N HIS A 633 -19.38 -37.68 -11.06
CA HIS A 633 -20.71 -37.12 -10.92
C HIS A 633 -20.60 -35.60 -10.68
N CYS A 634 -21.45 -34.81 -11.33
CA CYS A 634 -21.56 -33.37 -11.11
C CYS A 634 -23.00 -32.97 -10.83
N THR A 635 -23.24 -32.07 -9.87
CA THR A 635 -24.56 -31.44 -9.79
C THR A 635 -24.78 -30.48 -10.95
N TYR A 636 -26.01 -30.04 -11.17
CA TYR A 636 -26.30 -29.00 -12.18
C TYR A 636 -25.54 -27.70 -11.89
N VAL A 637 -25.41 -27.33 -10.60
CA VAL A 637 -24.73 -26.10 -10.17
C VAL A 637 -23.24 -26.22 -10.46
N ASP A 638 -22.59 -27.30 -10.00
CA ASP A 638 -21.15 -27.52 -10.22
C ASP A 638 -20.79 -27.60 -11.71
N LEU A 639 -21.65 -28.24 -12.51
CA LEU A 639 -21.47 -28.34 -13.95
C LEU A 639 -21.59 -26.96 -14.62
N CYS A 640 -22.54 -26.14 -14.15
CA CYS A 640 -22.72 -24.78 -14.64
C CYS A 640 -21.52 -23.91 -14.29
N GLU A 641 -21.02 -23.94 -13.07
CA GLU A 641 -19.82 -23.21 -12.63
C GLU A 641 -18.56 -23.62 -13.41
N GLN A 642 -18.36 -24.92 -13.63
CA GLN A 642 -17.20 -25.41 -14.38
C GLN A 642 -17.26 -25.05 -15.86
N ILE A 643 -18.42 -25.10 -16.50
CA ILE A 643 -18.58 -24.66 -17.89
C ILE A 643 -18.34 -23.16 -18.01
N GLN A 644 -18.84 -22.35 -17.07
CA GLN A 644 -18.55 -20.91 -17.01
C GLN A 644 -17.05 -20.66 -16.93
N ALA A 645 -16.33 -21.38 -16.06
CA ALA A 645 -14.88 -21.23 -15.90
C ALA A 645 -14.07 -21.69 -17.12
N ILE A 646 -14.43 -22.81 -17.76
CA ILE A 646 -13.67 -23.38 -18.88
C ILE A 646 -13.88 -22.59 -20.17
N LEU A 647 -15.12 -22.19 -20.46
CA LEU A 647 -15.47 -21.48 -21.70
C LEU A 647 -15.52 -19.96 -21.53
N ASP A 648 -15.31 -19.44 -20.32
CA ASP A 648 -15.38 -18.02 -19.98
C ASP A 648 -16.70 -17.36 -20.41
N VAL A 649 -17.82 -18.00 -20.05
CA VAL A 649 -19.19 -17.57 -20.42
C VAL A 649 -20.03 -17.26 -19.19
N LYS A 650 -21.07 -16.44 -19.36
CA LYS A 650 -22.05 -16.12 -18.31
C LYS A 650 -22.96 -17.32 -18.00
N GLU A 651 -23.50 -17.37 -16.78
CA GLU A 651 -24.36 -18.45 -16.27
C GLU A 651 -25.48 -18.86 -17.25
N ARG A 652 -26.20 -17.89 -17.81
CA ARG A 652 -27.27 -18.13 -18.79
C ARG A 652 -26.80 -18.94 -20.00
N THR A 653 -25.62 -18.62 -20.53
CA THR A 653 -25.02 -19.32 -21.67
C THR A 653 -24.57 -20.72 -21.28
N ALA A 654 -23.95 -20.89 -20.10
CA ALA A 654 -23.58 -22.20 -19.58
C ALA A 654 -24.80 -23.11 -19.42
N LYS A 655 -25.93 -22.61 -18.91
CA LYS A 655 -27.20 -23.36 -18.85
C LYS A 655 -27.70 -23.78 -20.23
N SER A 656 -27.55 -22.93 -21.24
CA SER A 656 -27.88 -23.27 -22.63
C SER A 656 -26.98 -24.37 -23.19
N TYR A 657 -25.70 -24.40 -22.83
CA TYR A 657 -24.80 -25.49 -23.22
C TYR A 657 -25.13 -26.80 -22.53
N ILE A 658 -25.45 -26.78 -21.23
CA ILE A 658 -25.91 -27.98 -20.52
C ILE A 658 -27.15 -28.54 -21.20
N LYS A 659 -28.10 -27.68 -21.60
CA LYS A 659 -29.27 -28.11 -22.38
C LYS A 659 -28.85 -28.79 -23.68
N PHE A 660 -28.00 -28.15 -24.49
CA PHE A 660 -27.50 -28.72 -25.73
C PHE A 660 -26.79 -30.07 -25.53
N MET A 661 -25.92 -30.17 -24.51
CA MET A 661 -25.20 -31.40 -24.18
C MET A 661 -26.14 -32.54 -23.77
N ARG A 662 -27.26 -32.24 -23.12
CA ARG A 662 -28.30 -33.23 -22.83
C ARG A 662 -29.04 -33.67 -24.08
N ASP A 663 -29.44 -32.71 -24.91
CA ASP A 663 -30.19 -32.97 -26.15
C ASP A 663 -29.35 -33.80 -27.14
N LYS A 664 -28.02 -33.67 -27.08
CA LYS A 664 -27.04 -34.45 -27.86
C LYS A 664 -26.48 -35.68 -27.14
N GLU A 665 -27.02 -36.01 -25.97
CA GLU A 665 -26.58 -37.15 -25.13
C GLU A 665 -25.06 -37.15 -24.79
N ILE A 666 -24.41 -35.98 -24.84
CA ILE A 666 -23.02 -35.77 -24.39
C ILE A 666 -22.94 -35.98 -22.87
N ILE A 667 -24.00 -35.60 -22.16
CA ILE A 667 -24.18 -35.82 -20.73
C ILE A 667 -25.56 -36.40 -20.44
N LEU A 668 -25.64 -37.25 -19.43
CA LEU A 668 -26.86 -37.92 -19.02
C LEU A 668 -27.15 -37.65 -17.55
N LYS A 669 -28.41 -37.76 -17.14
CA LYS A 669 -28.79 -37.81 -15.72
C LYS A 669 -28.36 -39.15 -15.16
N ASP A 670 -27.75 -39.17 -13.98
CA ASP A 670 -27.41 -40.42 -13.31
C ASP A 670 -28.70 -41.20 -12.97
N PRO A 671 -28.85 -42.46 -13.44
CA PRO A 671 -30.00 -43.29 -13.12
C PRO A 671 -30.17 -43.55 -11.61
N SER A 672 -29.07 -43.53 -10.86
CA SER A 672 -29.02 -43.82 -9.42
C SER A 672 -29.36 -42.59 -8.58
N ASN A 673 -29.15 -41.38 -9.13
CA ASN A 673 -29.48 -40.13 -8.46
C ASN A 673 -29.67 -39.00 -9.48
N VAL A 674 -30.94 -38.67 -9.73
CA VAL A 674 -31.37 -37.62 -10.67
C VAL A 674 -30.85 -36.22 -10.34
N SER A 675 -30.21 -35.99 -9.20
CA SER A 675 -29.54 -34.73 -8.87
C SER A 675 -28.19 -34.56 -9.58
N TYR A 676 -27.59 -35.66 -10.05
CA TYR A 676 -26.28 -35.67 -10.69
C TYR A 676 -26.36 -35.90 -12.21
N PHE A 677 -25.35 -35.38 -12.89
CA PHE A 677 -25.02 -35.68 -14.28
C PHE A 677 -23.80 -36.59 -14.36
N ILE A 678 -23.75 -37.41 -15.40
CA ILE A 678 -22.64 -38.27 -15.79
C ILE A 678 -22.30 -38.03 -17.27
N LEU A 679 -21.12 -38.46 -17.69
CA LEU A 679 -20.72 -38.45 -19.09
C LEU A 679 -21.59 -39.44 -19.89
N GLY A 680 -22.05 -39.03 -21.06
CA GLY A 680 -22.76 -39.90 -22.00
C GLY A 680 -21.83 -40.93 -22.67
N HIS A 681 -22.41 -41.78 -23.50
CA HIS A 681 -21.67 -42.83 -24.23
C HIS A 681 -21.00 -42.24 -25.48
N ILE A 682 -19.92 -41.47 -25.30
CA ILE A 682 -19.28 -40.67 -26.37
C ILE A 682 -17.76 -40.87 -26.52
#